data_AF-A0A7C3E224-F1
#
_entry.id   AF-A0A7C3E224-F1
#
_cell.length_a   1.000
_cell.length_b   1.000
_cell.length_c   1.000
_cell.angle_alpha   90.00
_cell.angle_beta   90.00
_cell.angle_gamma   90.00
#
_symmetry.space_group_name_H-M   'P 1'
#
loop_
_entity.id
_entity.type
_entity.pdbx_description
1 polymer ?
#
loop_
_entity_poly.entity_id
_entity_poly.type
_entity_poly.pdbx_seq_one_letter_code
_entity_poly.pdbx_strand_id
1 'polypeptide(L)'
;MYTEEAQLAMPRGVTAGKFSPLARAGAWIALTVACFQVQVCAQPPSLAVEGIGADGVRLRASVASAEFLSLEGSFNLREWFLIHSATATNSTAHFLHSNSLPASAVFYRARLGDAPAPVQVVAQTDPAQSAAGLITPDAGGRISLTSAEGIRFDFTAPTNSVREPVVVRLTVITNLVAFPQNDGFRAAVALEPEGLDFMETARLAITFPENIPAEDMAGYSFDGDGTGFHLIAARPSAREVVLAVDYFSGKGVASFRNSPPPTFDQAWTRQKDARYAAQDRHARRVRQIIKDLYAGKINDSTADSRVDLSELQMISDIYENGVRPFLKAAETDCALGRGVVVPELERLIGRATRILGAPLDATDPLQKDLREIMPKVRCACAHELIRRCEQEPGVSGSKLLEALNDLLLDARIVTGRTDAQGCELGSDDQIRERLMSGPCFGQWEGSIVLERVTSIIGTGQSGARTQTWDNETRELYTATVKGVTRHTTFTSGGKPGEGWTLATEGAFHTGIRIHRVTVDDPPDWDIVTTITETASAAESVPAAGDITLRIVDGKLENLGAGGDAAGRSMRYTVTTETSYHCKVPFPPNNPCPTGTTDRRTRTLGIFQGYGVDATDPNAIFTSVPGRITATWRRVRETEQSFGPPQRVEERIQMTLVKRPLN
;
A
#
# COMPACT_ATOMS: atom_id res chain seq x y z
N MET A 1 3.00 -0.13 -24.93
CA MET A 1 1.62 0.10 -25.40
C MET A 1 1.35 1.58 -25.15
N TYR A 2 1.42 2.40 -26.20
CA TYR A 2 1.29 3.87 -26.09
C TYR A 2 -0.18 4.25 -25.93
N THR A 3 -0.50 5.02 -24.90
CA THR A 3 -1.77 5.73 -24.77
C THR A 3 -1.54 7.20 -25.10
N GLU A 4 -1.99 7.63 -26.27
CA GLU A 4 -2.15 9.04 -26.62
C GLU A 4 -3.55 9.50 -26.18
N GLU A 5 -3.59 10.45 -25.25
CA GLU A 5 -4.79 11.22 -24.91
C GLU A 5 -4.88 12.42 -25.87
N ALA A 6 -5.96 12.50 -26.65
CA ALA A 6 -6.29 13.67 -27.45
C ALA A 6 -7.31 14.55 -26.69
N GLN A 7 -6.87 15.71 -26.21
CA GLN A 7 -7.75 16.78 -25.74
C GLN A 7 -8.21 17.64 -26.94
N LEU A 8 -9.53 17.80 -27.08
CA LEU A 8 -10.15 18.75 -28.00
C LEU A 8 -9.95 20.19 -27.49
N ALA A 9 -9.27 21.03 -28.28
CA ALA A 9 -9.29 22.49 -28.12
C ALA A 9 -9.77 23.15 -29.43
N MET A 10 -10.77 24.03 -29.33
CA MET A 10 -11.32 24.81 -30.43
C MET A 10 -10.32 25.87 -30.95
N PRO A 11 -10.28 26.21 -32.25
CA PRO A 11 -9.45 27.30 -32.74
C PRO A 11 -10.22 28.64 -32.83
N ARG A 12 -9.62 29.70 -32.26
CA ARG A 12 -9.85 31.09 -32.67
C ARG A 12 -8.93 31.41 -33.86
N GLY A 13 -9.48 32.10 -34.86
CA GLY A 13 -8.73 32.57 -36.02
C GLY A 13 -7.85 33.79 -35.73
N VAL A 14 -6.98 34.12 -36.69
CA VAL A 14 -6.69 35.46 -37.24
C VAL A 14 -5.45 35.43 -38.16
N THR A 15 -5.69 35.86 -39.41
CA THR A 15 -4.85 36.55 -40.43
C THR A 15 -3.50 36.02 -40.95
N ALA A 16 -3.54 35.66 -42.25
CA ALA A 16 -2.85 36.26 -43.40
C ALA A 16 -1.41 36.80 -43.27
N GLY A 17 -0.51 36.19 -44.04
CA GLY A 17 0.76 36.78 -44.50
C GLY A 17 1.22 36.13 -45.80
N LYS A 18 1.25 36.93 -46.88
CA LYS A 18 1.71 36.58 -48.23
C LYS A 18 3.24 36.42 -48.27
N PHE A 19 3.77 35.44 -49.01
CA PHE A 19 4.93 35.60 -49.90
C PHE A 19 4.94 34.46 -50.95
N SER A 20 5.29 34.83 -52.18
CA SER A 20 5.47 34.00 -53.38
C SER A 20 6.85 34.30 -53.97
N PRO A 21 7.26 33.67 -55.09
CA PRO A 21 7.51 32.25 -55.35
C PRO A 21 8.98 32.04 -55.81
N LEU A 22 9.50 30.81 -55.93
CA LEU A 22 10.62 30.53 -56.85
C LEU A 22 10.80 29.03 -57.17
N ALA A 23 10.82 28.77 -58.48
CA ALA A 23 11.62 27.80 -59.23
C ALA A 23 11.50 26.27 -59.01
N ARG A 24 10.79 25.65 -59.98
CA ARG A 24 11.15 24.48 -60.81
C ARG A 24 12.41 23.68 -60.43
N ALA A 25 12.22 22.37 -60.21
CA ALA A 25 13.00 21.31 -60.85
C ALA A 25 12.24 19.97 -60.73
N GLY A 26 11.97 19.33 -61.87
CA GLY A 26 11.29 18.04 -61.94
C GLY A 26 12.25 16.87 -61.77
N ALA A 27 11.78 15.82 -61.11
CA ALA A 27 12.34 14.47 -61.21
C ALA A 27 11.19 13.47 -61.10
N TRP A 28 11.02 12.69 -62.16
CA TRP A 28 10.10 11.57 -62.25
C TRP A 28 10.55 10.46 -61.28
N ILE A 29 9.68 10.06 -60.35
CA ILE A 29 9.82 8.81 -59.60
C ILE A 29 8.57 7.97 -59.87
N ALA A 30 8.80 6.80 -60.47
CA ALA A 30 7.80 5.78 -60.71
C ALA A 30 7.22 5.29 -59.38
N LEU A 31 5.92 5.47 -59.19
CA LEU A 31 5.19 5.05 -58.00
C LEU A 31 4.75 3.58 -58.18
N THR A 32 5.45 2.67 -57.52
CA THR A 32 5.01 1.29 -57.28
C THR A 32 3.80 1.35 -56.34
N VAL A 33 2.60 1.12 -56.87
CA VAL A 33 1.37 0.98 -56.07
C VAL A 33 1.43 -0.34 -55.31
N ALA A 34 2.02 -0.32 -54.12
CA ALA A 34 1.80 -1.36 -53.14
C ALA A 34 0.35 -1.24 -52.66
N CYS A 35 -0.49 -2.24 -52.96
CA CYS A 35 -1.78 -2.43 -52.31
C CYS A 35 -1.57 -2.48 -50.80
N PHE A 36 -1.74 -1.35 -50.11
CA PHE A 36 -2.05 -1.34 -48.69
C PHE A 36 -3.39 -2.05 -48.54
N GLN A 37 -3.36 -3.33 -48.19
CA GLN A 37 -4.52 -3.96 -47.57
C GLN A 37 -4.78 -3.19 -46.28
N VAL A 38 -5.76 -2.32 -46.33
CA VAL A 38 -6.30 -1.66 -45.14
C VAL A 38 -6.86 -2.80 -44.31
N GLN A 39 -6.10 -3.27 -43.31
CA GLN A 39 -6.65 -4.07 -42.24
C GLN A 39 -7.76 -3.22 -41.64
N VAL A 40 -9.01 -3.60 -41.93
CA VAL A 40 -10.17 -3.05 -41.24
C VAL A 40 -9.98 -3.49 -39.80
N CYS A 41 -9.43 -2.61 -38.97
CA CYS A 41 -9.34 -2.84 -37.53
C CYS A 41 -10.76 -3.20 -37.06
N ALA A 42 -10.92 -4.38 -36.48
CA ALA A 42 -12.18 -4.84 -35.94
C ALA A 42 -12.74 -3.73 -35.04
N GLN A 43 -13.87 -3.14 -35.43
CA GLN A 43 -14.46 -2.06 -34.66
C GLN A 43 -14.98 -2.65 -33.35
N PRO A 44 -14.60 -2.09 -32.19
CA PRO A 44 -15.12 -2.57 -30.92
C PRO A 44 -16.65 -2.42 -30.89
N PRO A 45 -17.36 -3.31 -30.20
CA PRO A 45 -18.81 -3.25 -30.10
C PRO A 45 -19.24 -1.93 -29.45
N SER A 46 -20.22 -1.27 -30.04
CA SER A 46 -20.84 -0.08 -29.45
C SER A 46 -21.96 -0.51 -28.50
N LEU A 47 -22.06 0.13 -27.34
CA LEU A 47 -23.07 -0.18 -26.33
C LEU A 47 -23.90 1.08 -26.05
N ALA A 48 -25.23 0.95 -26.08
CA ALA A 48 -26.18 2.01 -25.78
C ALA A 48 -27.19 1.56 -24.72
N VAL A 49 -27.57 2.47 -23.83
CA VAL A 49 -28.69 2.26 -22.89
C VAL A 49 -29.99 2.62 -23.60
N GLU A 50 -30.91 1.66 -23.74
CA GLU A 50 -32.22 1.87 -24.37
C GLU A 50 -33.26 2.38 -23.37
N GLY A 51 -33.13 1.98 -22.11
CA GLY A 51 -34.03 2.45 -21.05
C GLY A 51 -33.68 1.89 -19.69
N ILE A 52 -34.09 2.62 -18.65
CA ILE A 52 -34.01 2.22 -17.26
C ILE A 52 -35.45 2.19 -16.73
N GLY A 53 -35.94 1.02 -16.33
CA GLY A 53 -37.31 0.82 -15.88
C GLY A 53 -37.40 -0.09 -14.65
N ALA A 54 -38.64 -0.35 -14.21
CA ALA A 54 -38.90 -1.22 -13.05
C ALA A 54 -38.36 -2.65 -13.23
N ASP A 55 -38.26 -3.11 -14.48
CA ASP A 55 -37.75 -4.44 -14.84
C ASP A 55 -36.21 -4.49 -14.98
N GLY A 56 -35.52 -3.36 -14.80
CA GLY A 56 -34.06 -3.24 -14.87
C GLY A 56 -33.54 -2.31 -15.98
N VAL A 57 -32.29 -2.53 -16.40
CA VAL A 57 -31.62 -1.75 -17.45
C VAL A 57 -31.67 -2.51 -18.77
N ARG A 58 -32.26 -1.89 -19.80
CA ARG A 58 -32.24 -2.39 -21.18
C ARG A 58 -31.06 -1.77 -21.92
N LEU A 59 -30.20 -2.62 -22.47
CA LEU A 59 -28.98 -2.23 -23.19
C LEU A 59 -29.02 -2.85 -24.59
N ARG A 60 -28.52 -2.11 -25.57
CA ARG A 60 -28.31 -2.59 -26.94
C ARG A 60 -26.84 -2.47 -27.30
N ALA A 61 -26.24 -3.60 -27.66
CA ALA A 61 -24.91 -3.63 -28.25
C ALA A 61 -25.00 -3.79 -29.77
N SER A 62 -24.14 -3.11 -30.52
CA SER A 62 -24.06 -3.23 -31.99
C SER A 62 -22.65 -3.58 -32.44
N VAL A 63 -22.53 -4.50 -33.40
CA VAL A 63 -21.29 -5.08 -33.93
C VAL A 63 -21.29 -5.09 -35.45
N ALA A 64 -20.10 -5.11 -36.07
CA ALA A 64 -19.97 -5.08 -37.53
C ALA A 64 -20.49 -6.37 -38.21
N SER A 65 -20.40 -7.51 -37.54
CA SER A 65 -20.88 -8.80 -38.04
C SER A 65 -21.62 -9.58 -36.95
N ALA A 66 -22.33 -10.65 -37.32
CA ALA A 66 -23.07 -11.48 -36.37
C ALA A 66 -22.09 -12.24 -35.46
N GLU A 67 -21.71 -11.59 -34.36
CA GLU A 67 -20.73 -12.08 -33.39
C GLU A 67 -21.39 -12.35 -32.04
N PHE A 68 -20.76 -13.22 -31.26
CA PHE A 68 -21.15 -13.46 -29.89
C PHE A 68 -20.69 -12.29 -29.01
N LEU A 69 -21.63 -11.74 -28.24
CA LEU A 69 -21.41 -10.58 -27.40
C LEU A 69 -21.63 -10.95 -25.94
N SER A 70 -20.63 -10.68 -25.12
CA SER A 70 -20.74 -10.72 -23.67
C SER A 70 -20.99 -9.31 -23.13
N LEU A 71 -22.11 -9.10 -22.46
CA LEU A 71 -22.35 -7.92 -21.64
C LEU A 71 -21.70 -8.13 -20.28
N GLU A 72 -20.79 -7.23 -19.92
CA GLU A 72 -20.14 -7.20 -18.63
C GLU A 72 -20.53 -5.95 -17.84
N GLY A 73 -20.65 -6.10 -16.52
CA GLY A 73 -20.88 -5.04 -15.55
C GLY A 73 -19.64 -4.75 -14.71
N SER A 74 -19.55 -3.55 -14.15
CA SER A 74 -18.49 -3.13 -13.24
C SER A 74 -19.02 -2.11 -12.25
N PHE A 75 -18.56 -2.13 -11.01
CA PHE A 75 -18.92 -1.11 -10.00
C PHE A 75 -17.82 -0.06 -9.82
N ASN A 76 -16.62 -0.30 -10.35
CA ASN A 76 -15.42 0.49 -10.06
C ASN A 76 -14.52 0.74 -11.30
N LEU A 77 -15.00 0.39 -12.50
CA LEU A 77 -14.30 0.43 -13.79
C LEU A 77 -13.03 -0.41 -13.92
N ARG A 78 -12.53 -1.00 -12.84
CA ARG A 78 -11.32 -1.85 -12.83
C ARG A 78 -11.67 -3.31 -13.05
N GLU A 79 -12.73 -3.77 -12.40
CA GLU A 79 -13.14 -5.17 -12.41
C GLU A 79 -14.46 -5.34 -13.12
N TRP A 80 -14.55 -6.39 -13.94
CA TRP A 80 -15.69 -6.62 -14.81
C TRP A 80 -16.23 -8.04 -14.58
N PHE A 81 -17.55 -8.18 -14.52
CA PHE A 81 -18.23 -9.46 -14.35
C PHE A 81 -19.24 -9.67 -15.49
N LEU A 82 -19.36 -10.91 -15.96
CA LEU A 82 -20.34 -11.25 -16.98
C LEU A 82 -21.76 -11.08 -16.43
N ILE A 83 -22.58 -10.29 -17.11
CA ILE A 83 -24.01 -10.13 -16.82
C ILE A 83 -24.81 -11.12 -17.64
N HIS A 84 -24.59 -11.11 -18.96
CA HIS A 84 -25.33 -11.94 -19.90
C HIS A 84 -24.53 -12.05 -21.20
N SER A 85 -24.82 -13.05 -22.02
CA SER A 85 -24.25 -13.15 -23.35
C SER A 85 -25.34 -13.44 -24.38
N ALA A 86 -25.19 -12.89 -25.57
CA ALA A 86 -26.15 -13.04 -26.65
C ALA A 86 -25.45 -13.04 -28.01
N THR A 87 -26.02 -13.75 -28.99
CA THR A 87 -25.58 -13.65 -30.38
C THR A 87 -26.23 -12.43 -31.02
N ALA A 88 -25.45 -11.58 -31.67
CA ALA A 88 -25.99 -10.43 -32.37
C ALA A 88 -26.87 -10.88 -33.56
N THR A 89 -28.15 -10.51 -33.53
CA THR A 89 -29.07 -10.69 -34.66
C THR A 89 -29.15 -9.38 -35.43
N ASN A 90 -28.94 -9.42 -36.75
CA ASN A 90 -28.85 -8.21 -37.59
C ASN A 90 -27.86 -7.19 -37.02
N SER A 91 -26.65 -7.64 -36.63
CA SER A 91 -25.59 -6.78 -36.08
C SER A 91 -25.93 -6.12 -34.73
N THR A 92 -26.99 -6.57 -34.04
CA THR A 92 -27.39 -6.04 -32.72
C THR A 92 -27.75 -7.12 -31.73
N ALA A 93 -27.38 -6.94 -30.46
CA ALA A 93 -27.80 -7.77 -29.34
C ALA A 93 -28.47 -6.90 -28.28
N HIS A 94 -29.62 -7.35 -27.77
CA HIS A 94 -30.33 -6.71 -26.68
C HIS A 94 -30.09 -7.47 -25.38
N PHE A 95 -29.87 -6.73 -24.30
CA PHE A 95 -29.64 -7.26 -22.98
C PHE A 95 -30.60 -6.63 -22.00
N LEU A 96 -31.11 -7.43 -21.06
CA LEU A 96 -31.86 -6.97 -19.92
C LEU A 96 -31.09 -7.34 -18.65
N HIS A 97 -30.57 -6.33 -17.94
CA HIS A 97 -30.00 -6.53 -16.62
C HIS A 97 -31.08 -6.26 -15.56
N SER A 98 -31.77 -7.34 -15.16
CA SER A 98 -32.84 -7.33 -14.15
C SER A 98 -32.26 -7.38 -12.73
N ASN A 99 -31.46 -6.39 -12.34
CA ASN A 99 -30.87 -6.32 -10.99
C ASN A 99 -31.59 -5.27 -10.15
N SER A 100 -31.79 -5.58 -8.87
CA SER A 100 -32.44 -4.73 -7.86
C SER A 100 -31.54 -3.61 -7.32
N LEU A 101 -30.28 -3.53 -7.77
CA LEU A 101 -29.41 -2.39 -7.51
C LEU A 101 -29.81 -1.21 -8.41
N PRO A 102 -29.71 0.04 -7.93
CA PRO A 102 -30.01 1.19 -8.76
C PRO A 102 -29.10 1.18 -9.99
N ALA A 103 -29.71 1.29 -11.18
CA ALA A 103 -29.04 1.27 -12.48
C ALA A 103 -27.85 2.24 -12.58
N SER A 104 -27.88 3.32 -11.80
CA SER A 104 -26.82 4.33 -11.69
C SER A 104 -25.54 3.84 -11.00
N ALA A 105 -25.53 2.66 -10.38
CA ALA A 105 -24.38 2.11 -9.67
C ALA A 105 -23.51 1.15 -10.51
N VAL A 106 -23.90 0.84 -11.75
CA VAL A 106 -23.23 -0.17 -12.59
C VAL A 106 -22.74 0.46 -13.89
N PHE A 107 -21.45 0.31 -14.16
CA PHE A 107 -20.83 0.55 -15.46
C PHE A 107 -21.00 -0.69 -16.34
N TYR A 108 -21.26 -0.49 -17.63
CA TYR A 108 -21.47 -1.58 -18.58
C TYR A 108 -20.45 -1.51 -19.71
N ARG A 109 -20.01 -2.68 -20.20
CA ARG A 109 -19.31 -2.81 -21.48
C ARG A 109 -19.77 -4.05 -22.21
N ALA A 110 -19.77 -3.98 -23.53
CA ALA A 110 -19.90 -5.16 -24.37
C ALA A 110 -18.50 -5.59 -24.81
N ARG A 111 -18.26 -6.90 -24.86
CA ARG A 111 -17.04 -7.46 -25.46
C ARG A 111 -17.41 -8.48 -26.52
N LEU A 112 -16.58 -8.50 -27.56
CA LEU A 112 -16.47 -9.62 -28.47
C LEU A 112 -15.75 -10.73 -27.73
N GLY A 113 -16.31 -11.92 -27.72
CA GLY A 113 -15.69 -13.08 -27.08
C GLY A 113 -16.37 -14.36 -27.53
N ASP A 114 -15.64 -15.46 -27.42
CA ASP A 114 -16.24 -16.78 -27.49
C ASP A 114 -17.13 -16.95 -26.26
N ALA A 115 -18.31 -17.53 -26.43
CA ALA A 115 -19.10 -17.97 -25.29
C ALA A 115 -18.21 -18.87 -24.43
N PRO A 116 -18.06 -18.64 -23.11
CA PRO A 116 -17.52 -19.69 -22.27
C PRO A 116 -18.41 -20.91 -22.53
N ALA A 117 -17.80 -21.98 -23.05
CA ALA A 117 -18.55 -23.18 -23.37
C ALA A 117 -19.31 -23.57 -22.09
N PRO A 118 -20.65 -23.64 -22.12
CA PRO A 118 -21.40 -24.04 -20.94
C PRO A 118 -20.84 -25.38 -20.48
N VAL A 119 -20.47 -25.45 -19.20
CA VAL A 119 -19.99 -26.70 -18.62
C VAL A 119 -21.16 -27.66 -18.67
N GLN A 120 -21.09 -28.61 -19.59
CA GLN A 120 -22.06 -29.68 -19.71
C GLN A 120 -21.45 -30.94 -19.12
N VAL A 121 -22.11 -31.48 -18.09
CA VAL A 121 -21.74 -32.74 -17.48
C VAL A 121 -22.65 -33.84 -18.01
N VAL A 122 -22.19 -35.08 -18.12
CA VAL A 122 -23.07 -36.20 -18.49
C VAL A 122 -23.22 -37.13 -17.30
N ALA A 123 -24.41 -37.14 -16.70
CA ALA A 123 -24.74 -37.98 -15.56
C ALA A 123 -24.96 -39.43 -15.97
N GLN A 124 -24.24 -40.34 -15.31
CA GLN A 124 -24.45 -41.78 -15.42
C GLN A 124 -25.23 -42.25 -14.19
N THR A 125 -26.53 -42.47 -14.37
CA THR A 125 -27.43 -42.93 -13.30
C THR A 125 -27.44 -44.45 -13.20
N ASP A 126 -27.71 -44.97 -11.99
CA ASP A 126 -28.00 -46.39 -11.77
C ASP A 126 -29.48 -46.56 -11.39
N PRO A 127 -30.36 -46.91 -12.35
CA PRO A 127 -31.79 -47.09 -12.08
C PRO A 127 -32.11 -48.16 -11.03
N ALA A 128 -31.22 -49.14 -10.83
CA ALA A 128 -31.39 -50.17 -9.80
C ALA A 128 -31.18 -49.61 -8.38
N GLN A 129 -30.49 -48.47 -8.26
CA GLN A 129 -30.32 -47.72 -7.01
C GLN A 129 -31.22 -46.48 -7.02
N SER A 130 -32.54 -46.72 -6.96
CA SER A 130 -33.54 -45.66 -6.89
C SER A 130 -34.55 -45.88 -5.76
N ALA A 131 -35.11 -44.79 -5.24
CA ALA A 131 -36.19 -44.79 -4.26
C ALA A 131 -37.24 -43.76 -4.65
N ALA A 132 -38.51 -44.06 -4.39
CA ALA A 132 -39.60 -43.12 -4.67
C ALA A 132 -40.47 -42.89 -3.43
N GLY A 133 -41.06 -41.70 -3.35
CA GLY A 133 -42.00 -41.35 -2.29
C GLY A 133 -43.01 -40.31 -2.76
N LEU A 134 -44.15 -40.27 -2.09
CA LEU A 134 -45.19 -39.27 -2.31
C LEU A 134 -44.91 -38.04 -1.44
N ILE A 135 -44.91 -36.86 -2.05
CA ILE A 135 -44.90 -35.58 -1.34
C ILE A 135 -46.29 -34.97 -1.45
N THR A 136 -46.88 -34.57 -0.34
CA THR A 136 -48.19 -33.91 -0.31
C THR A 136 -48.08 -32.49 0.25
N PRO A 137 -48.98 -31.58 -0.14
CA PRO A 137 -49.03 -30.24 0.45
C PRO A 137 -49.15 -30.28 1.98
N ASP A 138 -49.99 -31.17 2.53
CA ASP A 138 -50.33 -31.16 3.95
C ASP A 138 -49.25 -31.78 4.87
N ALA A 139 -48.54 -32.81 4.38
CA ALA A 139 -47.60 -33.58 5.20
C ALA A 139 -46.13 -33.43 4.76
N GLY A 140 -45.88 -32.79 3.61
CA GLY A 140 -44.56 -32.82 2.97
C GLY A 140 -44.22 -34.23 2.49
N GLY A 141 -42.95 -34.63 2.61
CA GLY A 141 -42.51 -35.98 2.26
C GLY A 141 -41.08 -36.27 2.66
N ARG A 142 -40.75 -37.56 2.76
CA ARG A 142 -39.39 -38.02 3.05
C ARG A 142 -39.05 -39.24 2.20
N ILE A 143 -37.84 -39.26 1.65
CA ILE A 143 -37.30 -40.36 0.85
C ILE A 143 -35.89 -40.66 1.35
N SER A 144 -35.60 -41.92 1.64
CA SER A 144 -34.26 -42.38 2.02
C SER A 144 -33.76 -43.40 1.00
N LEU A 145 -32.53 -43.23 0.53
CA LEU A 145 -31.85 -44.10 -0.44
C LEU A 145 -30.43 -44.35 0.04
N THR A 146 -29.93 -45.58 -0.08
CA THR A 146 -28.53 -45.92 0.25
C THR A 146 -27.88 -46.54 -0.97
N SER A 147 -26.73 -46.02 -1.39
CA SER A 147 -25.98 -46.54 -2.53
C SER A 147 -25.27 -47.86 -2.18
N ALA A 148 -24.78 -48.56 -3.19
CA ALA A 148 -23.93 -49.75 -3.01
C ALA A 148 -22.64 -49.47 -2.22
N GLU A 149 -22.16 -48.23 -2.24
CA GLU A 149 -20.97 -47.76 -1.51
C GLU A 149 -21.27 -47.37 -0.06
N GLY A 150 -22.52 -47.51 0.39
CA GLY A 150 -22.94 -47.17 1.75
C GLY A 150 -23.20 -45.67 1.98
N ILE A 151 -23.26 -44.86 0.91
CA ILE A 151 -23.62 -43.44 0.99
C ILE A 151 -25.14 -43.35 1.11
N ARG A 152 -25.61 -42.63 2.12
CA ARG A 152 -27.03 -42.48 2.42
C ARG A 152 -27.53 -41.09 2.02
N PHE A 153 -28.57 -41.06 1.20
CA PHE A 153 -29.29 -39.88 0.75
C PHE A 153 -30.64 -39.80 1.47
N ASP A 154 -30.83 -38.78 2.31
CA ASP A 154 -32.11 -38.48 2.96
C ASP A 154 -32.67 -37.17 2.38
N PHE A 155 -33.71 -37.30 1.55
CA PHE A 155 -34.46 -36.17 1.04
C PHE A 155 -35.68 -35.90 1.91
N THR A 156 -35.89 -34.66 2.31
CA THR A 156 -37.03 -34.21 3.11
C THR A 156 -37.62 -32.95 2.51
N ALA A 157 -38.88 -33.00 2.11
CA ALA A 157 -39.65 -31.86 1.67
C ALA A 157 -40.59 -31.42 2.80
N PRO A 158 -40.59 -30.13 3.20
CA PRO A 158 -41.49 -29.64 4.24
C PRO A 158 -42.95 -29.62 3.78
N THR A 159 -43.88 -29.45 4.72
CA THR A 159 -45.29 -29.10 4.44
C THR A 159 -45.35 -27.85 3.56
N ASN A 160 -46.33 -27.79 2.66
CA ASN A 160 -46.56 -26.74 1.66
C ASN A 160 -45.42 -26.56 0.64
N SER A 161 -44.52 -27.53 0.51
CA SER A 161 -43.46 -27.48 -0.51
C SER A 161 -44.00 -27.68 -1.94
N VAL A 162 -45.11 -28.39 -2.11
CA VAL A 162 -45.76 -28.65 -3.41
C VAL A 162 -47.21 -28.19 -3.40
N ARG A 163 -47.75 -27.83 -4.58
CA ARG A 163 -49.16 -27.42 -4.73
C ARG A 163 -50.13 -28.60 -4.75
N GLU A 164 -49.70 -29.69 -5.34
CA GLU A 164 -50.48 -30.91 -5.52
C GLU A 164 -49.62 -32.11 -5.15
N PRO A 165 -50.21 -33.24 -4.71
CA PRO A 165 -49.48 -34.46 -4.44
C PRO A 165 -48.65 -34.91 -5.63
N VAL A 166 -47.35 -35.13 -5.42
CA VAL A 166 -46.41 -35.53 -6.48
C VAL A 166 -45.57 -36.72 -6.04
N VAL A 167 -45.43 -37.70 -6.94
CA VAL A 167 -44.51 -38.83 -6.74
C VAL A 167 -43.13 -38.40 -7.19
N VAL A 168 -42.17 -38.57 -6.30
CA VAL A 168 -40.79 -38.11 -6.47
C VAL A 168 -39.87 -39.30 -6.43
N ARG A 169 -38.91 -39.34 -7.34
CA ARG A 169 -37.89 -40.39 -7.41
C ARG A 169 -36.51 -39.79 -7.19
N LEU A 170 -35.71 -40.46 -6.37
CA LEU A 170 -34.27 -40.25 -6.26
C LEU A 170 -33.57 -41.43 -6.93
N THR A 171 -32.63 -41.14 -7.81
CA THR A 171 -31.77 -42.15 -8.47
C THR A 171 -30.31 -41.79 -8.25
N VAL A 172 -29.48 -42.75 -7.80
CA VAL A 172 -28.05 -42.52 -7.59
C VAL A 172 -27.37 -42.22 -8.93
N ILE A 173 -26.49 -41.22 -8.94
CA ILE A 173 -25.54 -40.96 -10.03
C ILE A 173 -24.21 -41.58 -9.63
N THR A 174 -23.75 -42.53 -10.43
CA THR A 174 -22.50 -43.28 -10.19
C THR A 174 -21.27 -42.55 -10.73
N ASN A 175 -21.46 -41.69 -11.73
CA ASN A 175 -20.38 -40.93 -12.35
C ASN A 175 -20.91 -39.67 -13.08
N LEU A 176 -20.07 -38.65 -13.19
CA LEU A 176 -20.31 -37.46 -14.01
C LEU A 176 -19.16 -37.30 -15.01
N VAL A 177 -19.44 -37.57 -16.29
CA VAL A 177 -18.47 -37.33 -17.37
C VAL A 177 -18.34 -35.82 -17.59
N ALA A 178 -17.13 -35.37 -17.96
CA ALA A 178 -16.79 -33.95 -18.13
C ALA A 178 -16.94 -33.11 -16.85
N PHE A 179 -16.83 -33.75 -15.67
CA PHE A 179 -16.80 -33.04 -14.41
C PHE A 179 -15.55 -32.13 -14.31
N PRO A 180 -15.67 -30.85 -13.89
CA PRO A 180 -14.57 -29.88 -13.94
C PRO A 180 -13.37 -30.16 -13.01
N GLN A 181 -13.43 -31.18 -12.16
CA GLN A 181 -12.36 -31.55 -11.24
C GLN A 181 -12.00 -33.02 -11.42
N ASN A 182 -10.74 -33.28 -11.73
CA ASN A 182 -10.22 -34.64 -11.72
C ASN A 182 -10.32 -35.19 -10.29
N ASP A 183 -10.97 -36.34 -10.12
CA ASP A 183 -11.12 -37.07 -8.84
C ASP A 183 -11.89 -36.31 -7.73
N GLY A 184 -12.61 -35.24 -8.08
CA GLY A 184 -13.37 -34.41 -7.15
C GLY A 184 -14.78 -34.92 -6.84
N PHE A 185 -15.38 -35.71 -7.74
CA PHE A 185 -16.73 -36.25 -7.54
C PHE A 185 -16.81 -37.12 -6.28
N ARG A 186 -17.90 -36.99 -5.50
CA ARG A 186 -18.11 -37.76 -4.26
C ARG A 186 -19.46 -38.46 -4.24
N ALA A 187 -20.54 -37.74 -4.50
CA ALA A 187 -21.88 -38.30 -4.50
C ALA A 187 -22.86 -37.39 -5.24
N ALA A 188 -23.82 -37.96 -5.94
CA ALA A 188 -24.94 -37.21 -6.51
C ALA A 188 -26.19 -38.08 -6.67
N VAL A 189 -27.34 -37.41 -6.75
CA VAL A 189 -28.62 -38.01 -7.10
C VAL A 189 -29.32 -37.18 -8.17
N ALA A 190 -30.03 -37.86 -9.06
CA ALA A 190 -31.00 -37.26 -9.96
C ALA A 190 -32.38 -37.28 -9.28
N LEU A 191 -33.06 -36.13 -9.26
CA LEU A 191 -34.43 -36.01 -8.76
C LEU A 191 -35.42 -35.92 -9.93
N GLU A 192 -36.47 -36.74 -9.88
CA GLU A 192 -37.56 -36.74 -10.87
C GLU A 192 -38.92 -36.47 -10.19
N PRO A 193 -39.88 -35.80 -10.84
CA PRO A 193 -39.84 -35.30 -12.24
C PRO A 193 -38.97 -34.05 -12.42
N GLU A 194 -38.16 -34.01 -13.48
CA GLU A 194 -37.27 -32.89 -13.74
C GLU A 194 -38.03 -31.54 -13.84
N GLY A 195 -37.42 -30.48 -13.32
CA GLY A 195 -37.93 -29.12 -13.43
C GLY A 195 -39.09 -28.78 -12.49
N LEU A 196 -39.48 -29.68 -11.58
CA LEU A 196 -40.49 -29.35 -10.56
C LEU A 196 -39.91 -28.35 -9.55
N ASP A 197 -40.50 -27.16 -9.49
CA ASP A 197 -40.18 -26.12 -8.50
C ASP A 197 -40.89 -26.37 -7.16
N PHE A 198 -40.16 -26.20 -6.06
CA PHE A 198 -40.73 -26.17 -4.73
C PHE A 198 -41.16 -24.77 -4.30
N MET A 199 -42.28 -24.69 -3.60
CA MET A 199 -42.72 -23.45 -2.93
C MET A 199 -41.93 -23.16 -1.65
N GLU A 200 -41.39 -24.21 -1.01
CA GLU A 200 -40.55 -24.15 0.18
C GLU A 200 -39.33 -25.02 -0.04
N THR A 201 -38.14 -24.52 0.28
CA THR A 201 -36.86 -25.23 0.05
C THR A 201 -36.86 -26.59 0.74
N ALA A 202 -36.69 -27.65 -0.05
CA ALA A 202 -36.49 -29.01 0.46
C ALA A 202 -35.03 -29.24 0.86
N ARG A 203 -34.78 -30.28 1.66
CA ARG A 203 -33.46 -30.63 2.18
C ARG A 203 -33.01 -31.98 1.60
N LEU A 204 -31.78 -32.04 1.11
CA LEU A 204 -31.08 -33.29 0.80
C LEU A 204 -29.87 -33.43 1.72
N ALA A 205 -29.88 -34.45 2.58
CA ALA A 205 -28.73 -34.81 3.42
C ALA A 205 -28.00 -36.01 2.80
N ILE A 206 -26.69 -35.88 2.61
CA ILE A 206 -25.82 -36.91 2.05
C ILE A 206 -24.84 -37.34 3.15
N THR A 207 -25.00 -38.56 3.65
CA THR A 207 -24.19 -39.12 4.73
C THR A 207 -23.22 -40.16 4.17
N PHE A 208 -21.94 -40.00 4.46
CA PHE A 208 -20.86 -40.86 4.03
C PHE A 208 -20.51 -41.91 5.10
N PRO A 209 -20.09 -43.13 4.71
CA PRO A 209 -19.66 -44.16 5.65
C PRO A 209 -18.36 -43.79 6.40
N GLU A 210 -17.51 -42.98 5.76
CA GLU A 210 -16.23 -42.51 6.29
C GLU A 210 -16.22 -40.98 6.46
N ASN A 211 -15.20 -40.48 7.16
CA ASN A 211 -15.02 -39.04 7.33
C ASN A 211 -14.67 -38.39 6.00
N ILE A 212 -15.34 -37.28 5.68
CA ILE A 212 -15.06 -36.46 4.51
C ILE A 212 -14.22 -35.23 4.91
N PRO A 213 -13.36 -34.70 4.03
CA PRO A 213 -12.69 -33.44 4.27
C PRO A 213 -13.70 -32.29 4.08
N ALA A 214 -14.45 -31.99 5.14
CA ALA A 214 -15.58 -31.08 5.13
C ALA A 214 -15.23 -29.70 4.55
N GLU A 215 -14.01 -29.21 4.81
CA GLU A 215 -13.50 -27.94 4.33
C GLU A 215 -13.33 -27.84 2.80
N ASP A 216 -13.26 -28.97 2.09
CA ASP A 216 -13.11 -28.97 0.62
C ASP A 216 -14.42 -29.28 -0.11
N MET A 217 -15.49 -29.53 0.62
CA MET A 217 -16.76 -29.98 0.04
C MET A 217 -17.60 -28.79 -0.40
N ALA A 218 -18.01 -28.80 -1.66
CA ALA A 218 -19.03 -27.89 -2.16
C ALA A 218 -20.18 -28.67 -2.82
N GLY A 219 -21.37 -28.10 -2.74
CA GLY A 219 -22.54 -28.58 -3.46
C GLY A 219 -22.51 -28.12 -4.90
N TYR A 220 -23.12 -28.89 -5.79
CA TYR A 220 -23.39 -28.47 -7.16
C TYR A 220 -24.77 -28.95 -7.63
N SER A 221 -25.27 -28.30 -8.68
CA SER A 221 -26.52 -28.62 -9.34
C SER A 221 -26.33 -28.56 -10.86
N PHE A 222 -27.12 -29.34 -11.60
CA PHE A 222 -27.16 -29.36 -13.06
C PHE A 222 -28.51 -29.90 -13.53
N ASP A 223 -28.94 -29.56 -14.73
CA ASP A 223 -30.23 -29.97 -15.30
C ASP A 223 -30.16 -31.42 -15.81
N GLY A 224 -31.29 -32.07 -16.07
CA GLY A 224 -31.33 -33.51 -16.41
C GLY A 224 -30.63 -33.86 -17.72
N ASP A 225 -30.49 -32.88 -18.62
CA ASP A 225 -29.70 -32.98 -19.85
C ASP A 225 -28.19 -32.70 -19.65
N GLY A 226 -27.78 -32.45 -18.41
CA GLY A 226 -26.39 -32.18 -18.06
C GLY A 226 -25.96 -30.72 -18.18
N THR A 227 -26.84 -29.84 -18.67
CA THR A 227 -26.56 -28.41 -18.78
C THR A 227 -26.75 -27.71 -17.44
N GLY A 228 -26.51 -26.40 -17.39
CA GLY A 228 -26.74 -25.62 -16.17
C GLY A 228 -25.85 -26.01 -14.99
N PHE A 229 -24.68 -26.62 -15.21
CA PHE A 229 -23.78 -26.99 -14.12
C PHE A 229 -23.29 -25.74 -13.36
N HIS A 230 -23.58 -25.69 -12.05
CA HIS A 230 -23.14 -24.59 -11.17
C HIS A 230 -22.99 -25.06 -9.72
N LEU A 231 -22.25 -24.28 -8.92
CA LEU A 231 -22.08 -24.54 -7.49
C LEU A 231 -23.29 -24.01 -6.71
N ILE A 232 -23.69 -24.77 -5.68
CA ILE A 232 -24.76 -24.41 -4.74
C ILE A 232 -24.25 -24.44 -3.30
N ALA A 233 -24.96 -23.74 -2.41
CA ALA A 233 -24.61 -23.74 -0.99
C ALA A 233 -24.75 -25.15 -0.40
N ALA A 234 -23.74 -25.55 0.37
CA ALA A 234 -23.70 -26.81 1.09
C ALA A 234 -23.27 -26.56 2.54
N ARG A 235 -23.77 -27.38 3.47
CA ARG A 235 -23.31 -27.38 4.87
C ARG A 235 -22.60 -28.70 5.14
N PRO A 236 -21.27 -28.77 4.94
CA PRO A 236 -20.50 -29.97 5.21
C PRO A 236 -20.18 -30.12 6.70
N SER A 237 -20.10 -31.37 7.15
CA SER A 237 -19.66 -31.81 8.48
C SER A 237 -18.76 -33.03 8.31
N ALA A 238 -18.27 -33.62 9.41
CA ALA A 238 -17.34 -34.74 9.37
C ALA A 238 -17.82 -35.93 8.51
N ARG A 239 -19.14 -36.18 8.41
CA ARG A 239 -19.71 -37.29 7.63
C ARG A 239 -20.99 -36.95 6.87
N GLU A 240 -21.53 -35.75 7.01
CA GLU A 240 -22.79 -35.36 6.39
C GLU A 240 -22.60 -34.06 5.63
N VAL A 241 -23.14 -33.97 4.41
CA VAL A 241 -23.30 -32.72 3.68
C VAL A 241 -24.78 -32.46 3.43
N VAL A 242 -25.25 -31.26 3.79
CA VAL A 242 -26.64 -30.85 3.60
C VAL A 242 -26.75 -29.84 2.45
N LEU A 243 -27.60 -30.16 1.48
CA LEU A 243 -27.92 -29.32 0.33
C LEU A 243 -29.36 -28.80 0.40
N ALA A 244 -29.55 -27.55 -0.03
CA ALA A 244 -30.86 -26.98 -0.30
C ALA A 244 -31.36 -27.41 -1.69
N VAL A 245 -32.63 -27.81 -1.79
CA VAL A 245 -33.27 -28.27 -3.02
C VAL A 245 -34.48 -27.38 -3.31
N ASP A 246 -34.28 -26.43 -4.22
CA ASP A 246 -35.34 -25.50 -4.63
C ASP A 246 -36.15 -26.01 -5.84
N TYR A 247 -35.56 -26.88 -6.65
CA TYR A 247 -36.21 -27.52 -7.81
C TYR A 247 -35.57 -28.88 -8.13
N PHE A 248 -36.29 -29.73 -8.87
CA PHE A 248 -35.82 -31.05 -9.29
C PHE A 248 -34.84 -30.99 -10.46
N SER A 249 -33.67 -31.57 -10.23
CA SER A 249 -32.48 -31.54 -11.07
C SER A 249 -31.48 -32.59 -10.57
N GLY A 250 -30.35 -32.73 -11.25
CA GLY A 250 -29.19 -33.42 -10.69
C GLY A 250 -28.53 -32.58 -9.60
N LYS A 251 -28.30 -33.17 -8.43
CA LYS A 251 -27.65 -32.50 -7.30
C LYS A 251 -26.61 -33.39 -6.65
N GLY A 252 -25.50 -32.80 -6.23
CA GLY A 252 -24.43 -33.57 -5.63
C GLY A 252 -23.42 -32.74 -4.86
N VAL A 253 -22.41 -33.44 -4.37
CA VAL A 253 -21.29 -32.90 -3.62
C VAL A 253 -19.99 -33.40 -4.21
N ALA A 254 -18.99 -32.53 -4.20
CA ALA A 254 -17.66 -32.81 -4.68
C ALA A 254 -16.61 -32.14 -3.79
N SER A 255 -15.45 -32.77 -3.73
CA SER A 255 -14.23 -32.18 -3.20
C SER A 255 -13.57 -31.33 -4.28
N PHE A 256 -13.26 -30.09 -3.94
CA PHE A 256 -12.51 -29.18 -4.80
C PHE A 256 -11.07 -29.00 -4.30
N ARG A 257 -10.48 -30.04 -3.68
CA ARG A 257 -9.10 -30.02 -3.19
C ARG A 257 -8.13 -30.40 -4.31
N ASN A 258 -7.58 -29.39 -4.99
CA ASN A 258 -6.28 -29.40 -5.72
C ASN A 258 -6.10 -28.11 -6.51
N SER A 259 -6.26 -26.97 -5.84
CA SER A 259 -5.66 -25.74 -6.32
C SER A 259 -4.59 -25.34 -5.31
N PRO A 260 -3.44 -24.78 -5.73
CA PRO A 260 -2.63 -23.98 -4.82
C PRO A 260 -3.53 -23.02 -4.02
N PRO A 261 -3.10 -22.53 -2.84
CA PRO A 261 -3.86 -21.52 -2.10
C PRO A 261 -4.42 -20.50 -3.09
N PRO A 262 -5.75 -20.25 -3.03
CA PRO A 262 -6.43 -19.56 -4.10
C PRO A 262 -5.70 -18.26 -4.37
N THR A 263 -5.31 -18.04 -5.63
CA THR A 263 -4.72 -16.74 -5.98
C THR A 263 -5.70 -15.64 -5.58
N PHE A 264 -5.19 -14.44 -5.37
CA PHE A 264 -6.03 -13.27 -5.05
C PHE A 264 -7.28 -13.21 -5.96
N ASP A 265 -7.12 -13.41 -7.27
CA ASP A 265 -8.21 -13.38 -8.24
C ASP A 265 -9.25 -14.50 -8.03
N GLN A 266 -8.80 -15.70 -7.65
CA GLN A 266 -9.69 -16.83 -7.37
C GLN A 266 -10.47 -16.60 -6.09
N ALA A 267 -9.80 -16.13 -5.02
CA ALA A 267 -10.45 -15.82 -3.76
C ALA A 267 -11.44 -14.66 -3.90
N TRP A 268 -11.04 -13.59 -4.59
CA TRP A 268 -11.90 -12.47 -4.92
C TRP A 268 -13.13 -12.89 -5.71
N THR A 269 -12.95 -13.71 -6.75
CA THR A 269 -14.07 -14.21 -7.57
C THR A 269 -15.02 -15.05 -6.73
N ARG A 270 -14.51 -15.99 -5.92
CA ARG A 270 -15.35 -16.81 -5.03
C ARG A 270 -16.09 -16.00 -3.98
N GLN A 271 -15.43 -15.03 -3.34
CA GLN A 271 -16.06 -14.11 -2.39
C GLN A 271 -17.19 -13.32 -3.08
N LYS A 272 -16.92 -12.79 -4.27
CA LYS A 272 -17.89 -12.06 -5.08
C LYS A 272 -19.09 -12.94 -5.46
N ASP A 273 -18.86 -14.17 -5.89
CA ASP A 273 -19.92 -15.11 -6.28
C ASP A 273 -20.76 -15.53 -5.06
N ALA A 274 -20.12 -15.79 -3.91
CA ALA A 274 -20.80 -16.03 -2.64
C ALA A 274 -21.71 -14.87 -2.26
N ARG A 275 -21.24 -13.62 -2.47
CA ARG A 275 -22.04 -12.42 -2.25
C ARG A 275 -23.24 -12.33 -3.17
N TYR A 276 -23.06 -12.54 -4.48
CA TYR A 276 -24.18 -12.50 -5.41
C TYR A 276 -25.21 -13.59 -5.11
N ALA A 277 -24.76 -14.81 -4.86
CA ALA A 277 -25.65 -15.92 -4.53
C ALA A 277 -26.45 -15.65 -3.24
N ALA A 278 -25.81 -15.08 -2.21
CA ALA A 278 -26.48 -14.71 -0.97
C ALA A 278 -27.49 -13.56 -1.16
N GLN A 279 -27.14 -12.54 -1.96
CA GLN A 279 -28.03 -11.42 -2.29
C GLN A 279 -29.24 -11.85 -3.10
N ASP A 280 -29.04 -12.75 -4.05
CA ASP A 280 -30.10 -13.30 -4.89
C ASP A 280 -31.08 -14.14 -4.05
N ARG A 281 -30.58 -15.00 -3.15
CA ARG A 281 -31.41 -15.70 -2.15
C ARG A 281 -32.18 -14.73 -1.25
N HIS A 282 -31.52 -13.68 -0.77
CA HIS A 282 -32.17 -12.64 0.04
C HIS A 282 -33.29 -11.95 -0.73
N ALA A 283 -33.04 -11.54 -1.98
CA ALA A 283 -34.03 -10.89 -2.83
C ALA A 283 -35.24 -11.80 -3.10
N ARG A 284 -35.02 -13.10 -3.32
CA ARG A 284 -36.13 -14.08 -3.43
C ARG A 284 -36.98 -14.13 -2.15
N ARG A 285 -36.35 -14.22 -0.97
CA ARG A 285 -37.06 -14.21 0.31
C ARG A 285 -37.86 -12.92 0.53
N VAL A 286 -37.26 -11.76 0.25
CA VAL A 286 -37.94 -10.46 0.39
C VAL A 286 -39.14 -10.35 -0.55
N ARG A 287 -39.02 -10.79 -1.81
CA ARG A 287 -40.17 -10.83 -2.74
C ARG A 287 -41.30 -11.70 -2.21
N GLN A 288 -40.98 -12.84 -1.59
CA GLN A 288 -42.00 -13.71 -0.99
C GLN A 288 -42.67 -13.05 0.22
N ILE A 289 -41.90 -12.39 1.10
CA ILE A 289 -42.42 -11.62 2.23
C ILE A 289 -43.39 -10.53 1.75
N ILE A 290 -43.01 -9.76 0.72
CA ILE A 290 -43.85 -8.71 0.15
C ILE A 290 -45.15 -9.29 -0.43
N LYS A 291 -45.08 -10.42 -1.15
CA LYS A 291 -46.27 -11.11 -1.68
C LYS A 291 -47.21 -11.55 -0.55
N ASP A 292 -46.67 -12.11 0.53
CA ASP A 292 -47.48 -12.57 1.66
C ASP A 292 -48.09 -11.39 2.44
N LEU A 293 -47.41 -10.25 2.51
CA LEU A 293 -47.93 -9.01 3.08
C LEU A 293 -49.13 -8.48 2.28
N TYR A 294 -48.99 -8.33 0.95
CA TYR A 294 -50.09 -7.88 0.09
C TYR A 294 -51.26 -8.86 0.03
N ALA A 295 -50.99 -10.15 0.20
CA ALA A 295 -52.04 -11.18 0.31
C ALA A 295 -52.74 -11.19 1.68
N GLY A 296 -52.33 -10.32 2.64
CA GLY A 296 -52.89 -10.25 3.99
C GLY A 296 -52.55 -11.45 4.88
N LYS A 297 -51.57 -12.27 4.50
CA LYS A 297 -51.15 -13.45 5.29
C LYS A 297 -50.28 -13.08 6.49
N ILE A 298 -49.59 -11.94 6.42
CA ILE A 298 -48.77 -11.39 7.49
C ILE A 298 -49.07 -9.89 7.63
N ASN A 299 -48.75 -9.32 8.80
CA ASN A 299 -48.83 -7.87 9.04
C ASN A 299 -47.46 -7.19 8.81
N ASP A 300 -47.46 -5.85 8.80
CA ASP A 300 -46.25 -5.04 8.55
C ASP A 300 -45.10 -5.38 9.51
N SER A 301 -45.37 -5.45 10.82
CA SER A 301 -44.36 -5.77 11.84
C SER A 301 -43.72 -7.15 11.63
N THR A 302 -44.50 -8.13 11.19
CA THR A 302 -44.01 -9.47 10.86
C THR A 302 -43.19 -9.44 9.56
N ALA A 303 -43.60 -8.64 8.58
CA ALA A 303 -42.84 -8.46 7.34
C ALA A 303 -41.47 -7.83 7.63
N ASP A 304 -41.40 -6.76 8.41
CA ASP A 304 -40.15 -6.09 8.82
C ASP A 304 -39.21 -7.07 9.52
N SER A 305 -39.71 -7.80 10.53
CA SER A 305 -38.90 -8.79 11.26
C SER A 305 -38.36 -9.90 10.34
N ARG A 306 -39.15 -10.33 9.35
CA ARG A 306 -38.71 -11.35 8.38
C ARG A 306 -37.68 -10.80 7.39
N VAL A 307 -37.76 -9.53 7.02
CA VAL A 307 -36.75 -8.86 6.19
C VAL A 307 -35.42 -8.79 6.92
N ASP A 308 -35.43 -8.35 8.18
CA ASP A 308 -34.23 -8.28 9.02
C ASP A 308 -33.57 -9.65 9.19
N LEU A 309 -34.37 -10.69 9.49
CA LEU A 309 -33.88 -12.07 9.55
C LEU A 309 -33.30 -12.55 8.22
N SER A 310 -33.93 -12.22 7.10
CA SER A 310 -33.41 -12.56 5.76
C SER A 310 -32.07 -11.87 5.47
N GLU A 311 -31.86 -10.65 5.98
CA GLU A 311 -30.60 -9.94 5.83
C GLU A 311 -29.50 -10.53 6.73
N LEU A 312 -29.81 -10.92 7.97
CA LEU A 312 -28.87 -11.65 8.84
C LEU A 312 -28.46 -13.00 8.22
N GLN A 313 -29.40 -13.72 7.61
CA GLN A 313 -29.09 -14.96 6.87
C GLN A 313 -28.18 -14.71 5.67
N MET A 314 -28.40 -13.61 4.94
CA MET A 314 -27.50 -13.22 3.84
C MET A 314 -26.10 -12.93 4.36
N ILE A 315 -25.96 -12.22 5.47
CA ILE A 315 -24.65 -11.94 6.10
C ILE A 315 -23.93 -13.25 6.45
N SER A 316 -24.64 -14.18 7.11
CA SER A 316 -24.12 -15.50 7.45
C SER A 316 -23.69 -16.29 6.21
N ASP A 317 -24.51 -16.30 5.16
CA ASP A 317 -24.19 -16.97 3.89
C ASP A 317 -22.92 -16.41 3.24
N ILE A 318 -22.72 -15.09 3.28
CA ILE A 318 -21.53 -14.44 2.71
C ILE A 318 -20.30 -14.76 3.55
N TYR A 319 -20.42 -14.76 4.87
CA TYR A 319 -19.30 -15.12 5.74
C TYR A 319 -18.88 -16.57 5.52
N GLU A 320 -19.80 -17.53 5.60
CA GLU A 320 -19.48 -18.96 5.51
C GLU A 320 -18.89 -19.34 4.15
N ASN A 321 -19.39 -18.76 3.05
CA ASN A 321 -18.98 -19.15 1.70
C ASN A 321 -17.94 -18.21 1.07
N GLY A 322 -17.88 -16.95 1.51
CA GLY A 322 -17.07 -15.91 0.89
C GLY A 322 -15.91 -15.41 1.73
N VAL A 323 -15.88 -15.68 3.05
CA VAL A 323 -14.84 -15.18 3.95
C VAL A 323 -14.14 -16.32 4.68
N ARG A 324 -14.91 -17.14 5.39
CA ARG A 324 -14.42 -18.22 6.25
C ARG A 324 -13.42 -19.16 5.56
N PRO A 325 -13.61 -19.57 4.29
CA PRO A 325 -12.66 -20.44 3.59
C PRO A 325 -11.27 -19.82 3.37
N PHE A 326 -11.18 -18.49 3.41
CA PHE A 326 -9.95 -17.74 3.12
C PHE A 326 -9.21 -17.26 4.36
N LEU A 327 -9.81 -17.38 5.56
CA LEU A 327 -9.21 -16.92 6.81
C LEU A 327 -7.81 -17.48 7.02
N LYS A 328 -7.61 -18.79 6.80
CA LYS A 328 -6.32 -19.43 7.03
C LYS A 328 -5.24 -18.97 6.04
N ALA A 329 -5.60 -18.80 4.77
CA ALA A 329 -4.66 -18.34 3.74
C ALA A 329 -4.30 -16.85 3.94
N ALA A 330 -5.24 -16.03 4.38
CA ALA A 330 -5.03 -14.62 4.70
C ALA A 330 -4.01 -14.40 5.83
N GLU A 331 -3.76 -15.39 6.70
CA GLU A 331 -2.74 -15.28 7.75
C GLU A 331 -1.32 -15.11 7.19
N THR A 332 -1.07 -15.58 5.97
CA THR A 332 0.25 -15.61 5.34
C THR A 332 0.30 -14.88 4.00
N ASP A 333 -0.85 -14.55 3.41
CA ASP A 333 -0.95 -13.82 2.15
C ASP A 333 -1.49 -12.40 2.39
N CYS A 334 -0.61 -11.41 2.24
CA CYS A 334 -0.95 -10.00 2.42
C CYS A 334 -2.06 -9.52 1.47
N ALA A 335 -2.01 -9.92 0.19
CA ALA A 335 -2.95 -9.45 -0.80
C ALA A 335 -4.36 -10.00 -0.49
N LEU A 336 -4.43 -11.29 -0.14
CA LEU A 336 -5.67 -11.93 0.23
C LEU A 336 -6.26 -11.34 1.53
N GLY A 337 -5.42 -11.20 2.56
CA GLY A 337 -5.84 -10.66 3.85
C GLY A 337 -6.34 -9.22 3.74
N ARG A 338 -5.52 -8.33 3.18
CA ARG A 338 -5.82 -6.90 3.09
C ARG A 338 -6.86 -6.56 2.02
N GLY A 339 -6.91 -7.33 0.93
CA GLY A 339 -7.77 -7.00 -0.22
C GLY A 339 -9.12 -7.73 -0.25
N VAL A 340 -9.25 -8.90 0.38
CA VAL A 340 -10.47 -9.73 0.31
C VAL A 340 -11.09 -9.92 1.70
N VAL A 341 -10.35 -10.51 2.62
CA VAL A 341 -10.90 -11.02 3.90
C VAL A 341 -11.27 -9.90 4.85
N VAL A 342 -10.33 -9.00 5.15
CA VAL A 342 -10.53 -7.91 6.11
C VAL A 342 -11.63 -6.95 5.67
N PRO A 343 -11.62 -6.41 4.43
CA PRO A 343 -12.68 -5.49 4.00
C PRO A 343 -14.08 -6.11 4.03
N GLU A 344 -14.19 -7.40 3.72
CA GLU A 344 -15.48 -8.09 3.73
C GLU A 344 -15.99 -8.35 5.14
N LEU A 345 -15.13 -8.76 6.07
CA LEU A 345 -15.49 -8.88 7.50
C LEU A 345 -16.01 -7.54 8.04
N GLU A 346 -15.29 -6.45 7.81
CA GLU A 346 -15.73 -5.10 8.21
C GLU A 346 -17.09 -4.74 7.61
N ARG A 347 -17.27 -5.03 6.31
CA ARG A 347 -18.54 -4.77 5.61
C ARG A 347 -19.70 -5.55 6.21
N LEU A 348 -19.47 -6.81 6.57
CA LEU A 348 -20.47 -7.69 7.19
C LEU A 348 -20.82 -7.23 8.61
N ILE A 349 -19.81 -6.90 9.42
CA ILE A 349 -19.97 -6.36 10.78
C ILE A 349 -20.78 -5.05 10.73
N GLY A 350 -20.45 -4.14 9.82
CA GLY A 350 -21.15 -2.87 9.64
C GLY A 350 -22.61 -3.05 9.23
N ARG A 351 -22.93 -4.08 8.43
CA ARG A 351 -24.32 -4.42 8.11
C ARG A 351 -25.06 -5.02 9.30
N ALA A 352 -24.47 -5.99 9.97
CA ALA A 352 -25.08 -6.65 11.12
C ALA A 352 -25.37 -5.65 12.26
N THR A 353 -24.44 -4.74 12.54
CA THR A 353 -24.60 -3.67 13.54
C THR A 353 -25.78 -2.75 13.22
N ARG A 354 -26.04 -2.44 11.94
CA ARG A 354 -27.19 -1.62 11.54
C ARG A 354 -28.52 -2.32 11.77
N ILE A 355 -28.59 -3.62 11.51
CA ILE A 355 -29.81 -4.43 11.68
C ILE A 355 -30.11 -4.60 13.18
N LEU A 356 -29.08 -4.93 13.98
CA LEU A 356 -29.24 -5.19 15.41
C LEU A 356 -29.37 -3.92 16.25
N GLY A 357 -29.07 -2.74 15.69
CA GLY A 357 -29.11 -1.46 16.39
C GLY A 357 -28.05 -1.30 17.48
N ALA A 358 -27.09 -2.23 17.57
CA ALA A 358 -26.01 -2.23 18.55
C ALA A 358 -24.75 -2.89 17.97
N PRO A 359 -23.54 -2.51 18.44
CA PRO A 359 -22.30 -3.18 18.05
C PRO A 359 -22.34 -4.68 18.36
N LEU A 360 -21.74 -5.48 17.48
CA LEU A 360 -21.54 -6.91 17.74
C LEU A 360 -20.64 -7.11 18.97
N ASP A 361 -20.99 -8.11 19.79
CA ASP A 361 -20.21 -8.46 20.96
C ASP A 361 -18.86 -9.10 20.57
N ALA A 362 -18.00 -9.31 21.56
CA ALA A 362 -16.71 -9.94 21.31
C ALA A 362 -16.80 -11.44 20.99
N THR A 363 -17.94 -12.09 21.19
CA THR A 363 -18.11 -13.52 20.93
C THR A 363 -18.69 -13.80 19.56
N ASP A 364 -19.25 -12.80 18.87
CA ASP A 364 -19.75 -12.91 17.52
C ASP A 364 -18.64 -13.41 16.56
N PRO A 365 -18.92 -14.42 15.71
CA PRO A 365 -17.91 -14.99 14.81
C PRO A 365 -17.22 -13.97 13.91
N LEU A 366 -17.94 -12.96 13.40
CA LEU A 366 -17.37 -11.94 12.53
C LEU A 366 -16.38 -11.07 13.30
N GLN A 367 -16.80 -10.61 14.48
CA GLN A 367 -15.98 -9.74 15.32
C GLN A 367 -14.78 -10.50 15.89
N LYS A 368 -14.96 -11.77 16.25
CA LYS A 368 -13.90 -12.66 16.72
C LYS A 368 -12.86 -12.88 15.63
N ASP A 369 -13.28 -13.32 14.45
CA ASP A 369 -12.35 -13.62 13.36
C ASP A 369 -11.63 -12.37 12.88
N LEU A 370 -12.31 -11.22 12.82
CA LEU A 370 -11.65 -9.96 12.50
C LEU A 370 -10.53 -9.65 13.51
N ARG A 371 -10.77 -9.79 14.81
CA ARG A 371 -9.71 -9.55 15.82
C ARG A 371 -8.56 -10.56 15.72
N GLU A 372 -8.84 -11.81 15.40
CA GLU A 372 -7.81 -12.85 15.30
C GLU A 372 -6.98 -12.76 14.02
N ILE A 373 -7.59 -12.36 12.90
CA ILE A 373 -6.91 -12.35 11.59
C ILE A 373 -6.07 -11.08 11.39
N MET A 374 -6.49 -9.95 11.96
CA MET A 374 -5.86 -8.65 11.70
C MET A 374 -4.37 -8.57 12.07
N PRO A 375 -3.92 -9.02 13.26
CA PRO A 375 -2.49 -9.03 13.59
C PRO A 375 -1.67 -9.91 12.63
N LYS A 376 -2.26 -11.02 12.16
CA LYS A 376 -1.60 -11.97 11.24
C LYS A 376 -1.46 -11.38 9.83
N VAL A 377 -2.53 -10.77 9.31
CA VAL A 377 -2.51 -10.04 8.03
C VAL A 377 -1.49 -8.90 8.08
N ARG A 378 -1.45 -8.15 9.18
CA ARG A 378 -0.45 -7.10 9.40
C ARG A 378 0.96 -7.65 9.30
N CYS A 379 1.22 -8.79 9.94
CA CYS A 379 2.52 -9.45 9.87
C CYS A 379 2.87 -9.92 8.45
N ALA A 380 1.95 -10.62 7.78
CA ALA A 380 2.14 -11.08 6.40
C ALA A 380 2.46 -9.92 5.44
N CYS A 381 1.77 -8.78 5.60
CA CYS A 381 2.04 -7.58 4.83
C CYS A 381 3.40 -6.95 5.14
N ALA A 382 3.82 -6.90 6.41
CA ALA A 382 5.14 -6.43 6.77
C ALA A 382 6.25 -7.32 6.18
N HIS A 383 6.09 -8.65 6.23
CA HIS A 383 7.00 -9.59 5.58
C HIS A 383 7.10 -9.36 4.07
N GLU A 384 5.97 -9.16 3.39
CA GLU A 384 5.95 -8.90 1.95
C GLU A 384 6.67 -7.60 1.58
N LEU A 385 6.50 -6.53 2.38
CA LEU A 385 7.21 -5.26 2.17
C LEU A 385 8.72 -5.40 2.38
N ILE A 386 9.14 -6.11 3.43
CA ILE A 386 10.57 -6.40 3.69
C ILE A 386 11.14 -7.26 2.55
N ARG A 387 10.46 -8.33 2.18
CA ARG A 387 10.87 -9.24 1.09
C ARG A 387 11.04 -8.48 -0.22
N ARG A 388 10.10 -7.61 -0.58
CA ARG A 388 10.21 -6.73 -1.75
C ARG A 388 11.41 -5.80 -1.65
N CYS A 389 11.67 -5.25 -0.46
CA CYS A 389 12.83 -4.42 -0.25
C CYS A 389 14.16 -5.17 -0.46
N GLU A 390 14.21 -6.44 -0.05
CA GLU A 390 15.38 -7.30 -0.15
C GLU A 390 15.62 -7.87 -1.54
N GLN A 391 14.54 -8.21 -2.26
CA GLN A 391 14.62 -8.97 -3.51
C GLN A 391 14.49 -8.11 -4.76
N GLU A 392 13.90 -6.91 -4.67
CA GLU A 392 13.63 -6.04 -5.81
C GLU A 392 14.38 -4.71 -5.67
N PRO A 393 15.67 -4.63 -6.05
CA PRO A 393 16.51 -3.45 -5.83
C PRO A 393 16.02 -2.17 -6.54
N GLY A 394 15.17 -2.29 -7.57
CA GLY A 394 14.56 -1.16 -8.26
C GLY A 394 13.31 -0.58 -7.55
N VAL A 395 12.82 -1.22 -6.49
CA VAL A 395 11.66 -0.73 -5.75
C VAL A 395 12.08 0.43 -4.84
N SER A 396 11.30 1.51 -4.88
CA SER A 396 11.56 2.68 -4.05
C SER A 396 11.33 2.37 -2.57
N GLY A 397 12.40 2.31 -1.77
CA GLY A 397 12.28 2.13 -0.32
C GLY A 397 11.40 3.18 0.37
N SER A 398 11.36 4.44 -0.12
CA SER A 398 10.45 5.45 0.43
C SER A 398 8.97 5.12 0.18
N LYS A 399 8.62 4.55 -0.98
CA LYS A 399 7.25 4.06 -1.24
C LYS A 399 6.91 2.86 -0.36
N LEU A 400 7.87 1.96 -0.11
CA LEU A 400 7.66 0.84 0.81
C LEU A 400 7.52 1.32 2.27
N LEU A 401 8.24 2.37 2.67
CA LEU A 401 8.11 2.99 4.00
C LEU A 401 6.75 3.67 4.17
N GLU A 402 6.27 4.36 3.13
CA GLU A 402 4.93 4.93 3.11
C GLU A 402 3.88 3.83 3.22
N ALA A 403 3.99 2.76 2.43
CA ALA A 403 3.09 1.61 2.51
C ALA A 403 3.15 0.89 3.88
N LEU A 404 4.33 0.82 4.50
CA LEU A 404 4.50 0.31 5.86
C LEU A 404 3.82 1.25 6.86
N ASN A 405 4.07 2.55 6.80
CA ASN A 405 3.45 3.51 7.70
C ASN A 405 1.92 3.48 7.55
N ASP A 406 1.39 3.38 6.33
CA ASP A 406 -0.05 3.17 6.11
C ASP A 406 -0.52 1.88 6.78
N LEU A 407 0.22 0.77 6.66
CA LEU A 407 -0.11 -0.49 7.33
C LEU A 407 -0.07 -0.37 8.87
N LEU A 408 0.86 0.40 9.43
CA LEU A 408 1.02 0.58 10.88
C LEU A 408 0.04 1.62 11.47
N LEU A 409 -0.31 2.64 10.68
CA LEU A 409 -1.23 3.72 11.05
C LEU A 409 -2.67 3.43 10.71
N ASP A 410 -2.96 2.39 9.92
CA ASP A 410 -4.32 2.00 9.58
C ASP A 410 -5.06 1.65 10.88
N ALA A 411 -5.84 2.61 11.38
CA ALA A 411 -6.63 2.50 12.60
C ALA A 411 -7.56 1.28 12.60
N ARG A 412 -7.86 0.75 11.41
CA ARG A 412 -8.59 -0.50 11.19
C ARG A 412 -7.83 -1.72 11.76
N ILE A 413 -6.49 -1.67 11.76
CA ILE A 413 -5.54 -2.70 12.24
C ILE A 413 -4.93 -2.37 13.62
N VAL A 414 -5.20 -1.18 14.17
CA VAL A 414 -4.55 -0.67 15.39
C VAL A 414 -4.89 -1.43 16.69
N THR A 415 -5.93 -2.26 16.73
CA THR A 415 -6.18 -3.13 17.91
C THR A 415 -5.21 -4.32 17.99
N GLY A 416 -4.48 -4.61 16.91
CA GLY A 416 -3.45 -5.63 16.81
C GLY A 416 -2.06 -5.02 16.78
N ARG A 417 -1.50 -4.77 17.96
CA ARG A 417 -0.09 -4.43 18.14
C ARG A 417 0.77 -5.60 17.59
N THR A 418 1.82 -5.36 16.80
CA THR A 418 2.63 -6.45 16.18
C THR A 418 3.41 -7.30 17.20
N ASP A 419 3.63 -6.75 18.38
CA ASP A 419 4.13 -7.42 19.59
C ASP A 419 3.08 -8.29 20.28
N ALA A 420 1.82 -8.24 19.87
CA ALA A 420 0.80 -9.20 20.30
C ALA A 420 1.07 -10.54 19.62
N GLN A 421 1.67 -11.48 20.39
CA GLN A 421 1.90 -12.91 20.10
C GLN A 421 1.51 -13.35 18.66
N GLY A 422 2.44 -13.24 17.71
CA GLY A 422 2.22 -13.81 16.38
C GLY A 422 3.19 -13.36 15.29
N CYS A 423 3.76 -12.15 15.39
CA CYS A 423 4.70 -11.67 14.39
C CYS A 423 6.16 -11.82 14.82
N GLU A 424 6.94 -12.62 14.11
CA GLU A 424 8.37 -12.84 14.38
C GLU A 424 9.27 -11.64 14.01
N LEU A 425 8.69 -10.59 13.42
CA LEU A 425 9.43 -9.41 12.99
C LEU A 425 9.77 -8.43 14.12
N GLY A 426 9.23 -8.63 15.32
CA GLY A 426 9.44 -7.74 16.47
C GLY A 426 8.47 -6.56 16.50
N SER A 427 8.87 -5.48 17.19
CA SER A 427 8.05 -4.27 17.31
C SER A 427 7.96 -3.49 15.98
N ASP A 428 6.99 -2.58 15.88
CA ASP A 428 6.84 -1.68 14.72
C ASP A 428 8.13 -0.91 14.38
N ASP A 429 8.94 -0.56 15.39
CA ASP A 429 10.23 0.10 15.19
C ASP A 429 11.28 -0.86 14.62
N GLN A 430 11.30 -2.12 15.06
CA GLN A 430 12.20 -3.15 14.52
C GLN A 430 11.86 -3.50 13.07
N ILE A 431 10.57 -3.55 12.73
CA ILE A 431 10.11 -3.72 11.34
C ILE A 431 10.58 -2.55 10.47
N ARG A 432 10.41 -1.32 10.97
CA ARG A 432 10.85 -0.12 10.26
C ARG A 432 12.37 -0.09 10.06
N GLU A 433 13.14 -0.45 11.09
CA GLU A 433 14.61 -0.54 11.03
C GLU A 433 15.08 -1.59 10.01
N ARG A 434 14.47 -2.79 10.01
CA ARG A 434 14.76 -3.83 9.00
C ARG A 434 14.45 -3.35 7.58
N LEU A 435 13.31 -2.72 7.38
CA LEU A 435 12.94 -2.20 6.06
C LEU A 435 13.93 -1.13 5.59
N MET A 436 14.30 -0.18 6.47
CA MET A 436 15.23 0.92 6.13
C MET A 436 16.67 0.48 5.94
N SER A 437 17.08 -0.66 6.51
CA SER A 437 18.41 -1.26 6.29
C SER A 437 18.45 -2.15 5.04
N GLY A 438 17.30 -2.46 4.43
CA GLY A 438 17.21 -3.26 3.23
C GLY A 438 17.73 -2.55 1.97
N PRO A 439 18.16 -3.29 0.94
CA PRO A 439 18.82 -2.75 -0.24
C PRO A 439 17.93 -1.78 -1.03
N CYS A 440 16.60 -1.87 -0.96
CA CYS A 440 15.69 -0.91 -1.60
C CYS A 440 15.84 0.54 -1.08
N PHE A 441 16.48 0.75 0.07
CA PHE A 441 16.93 2.06 0.51
C PHE A 441 18.35 2.27 -0.03
N GLY A 442 18.44 2.72 -1.29
CA GLY A 442 19.71 3.07 -1.92
C GLY A 442 20.60 3.96 -1.04
N GLN A 443 21.91 3.91 -1.28
CA GLN A 443 22.87 4.63 -0.44
C GLN A 443 22.57 6.14 -0.45
N TRP A 444 22.56 6.72 0.74
CA TRP A 444 22.56 8.17 0.88
C TRP A 444 23.90 8.68 0.37
N GLU A 445 23.85 9.49 -0.69
CA GLU A 445 25.00 10.18 -1.23
C GLU A 445 24.78 11.68 -1.09
N GLY A 446 25.84 12.44 -0.91
CA GLY A 446 25.68 13.87 -0.76
C GLY A 446 26.96 14.52 -0.28
N SER A 447 26.92 15.84 -0.26
CA SER A 447 28.02 16.66 0.23
C SER A 447 27.60 17.41 1.47
N ILE A 448 28.49 17.43 2.45
CA ILE A 448 28.37 18.22 3.66
C ILE A 448 29.48 19.25 3.63
N VAL A 449 29.11 20.52 3.78
CA VAL A 449 30.03 21.65 3.91
C VAL A 449 29.72 22.37 5.21
N LEU A 450 30.65 22.33 6.15
CA LEU A 450 30.55 23.04 7.43
C LEU A 450 31.63 24.10 7.46
N GLU A 451 31.25 25.35 7.67
CA GLU A 451 32.18 26.47 7.74
C GLU A 451 31.98 27.19 9.07
N ARG A 452 33.07 27.42 9.81
CA ARG A 452 33.12 28.29 10.97
C ARG A 452 34.17 29.36 10.73
N VAL A 453 33.77 30.61 10.82
CA VAL A 453 34.67 31.76 10.81
C VAL A 453 34.57 32.44 12.17
N THR A 454 35.66 32.44 12.92
CA THR A 454 35.78 33.18 14.17
C THR A 454 36.64 34.40 13.91
N SER A 455 36.07 35.59 14.01
CA SER A 455 36.79 36.85 13.94
C SER A 455 36.81 37.56 15.29
N ILE A 456 37.98 38.05 15.67
CA ILE A 456 38.17 38.89 16.86
C ILE A 456 38.76 40.19 16.35
N ILE A 457 37.92 41.21 16.26
CA ILE A 457 38.30 42.54 15.81
C ILE A 457 37.97 43.52 16.92
N GLY A 458 38.97 44.26 17.38
CA GLY A 458 38.72 45.37 18.28
C GLY A 458 39.97 45.91 18.92
N THR A 459 39.76 46.84 19.84
CA THR A 459 40.81 47.50 20.61
C THR A 459 40.41 47.46 22.08
N GLY A 460 41.36 47.23 22.96
CA GLY A 460 41.15 47.05 24.39
C GLY A 460 42.27 47.74 25.13
N GLN A 461 41.92 48.42 26.21
CA GLN A 461 42.86 49.21 26.98
C GLN A 461 42.87 48.72 28.43
N SER A 462 44.06 48.49 28.98
CA SER A 462 44.27 48.13 30.38
C SER A 462 45.38 49.02 30.93
N GLY A 463 44.99 50.13 31.55
CA GLY A 463 45.93 51.18 31.97
C GLY A 463 46.66 51.78 30.77
N ALA A 464 47.99 51.68 30.79
CA ALA A 464 48.91 52.14 29.75
C ALA A 464 49.04 51.20 28.55
N ARG A 465 48.49 49.99 28.64
CA ARG A 465 48.54 48.99 27.58
C ARG A 465 47.34 49.13 26.66
N THR A 466 47.58 49.36 25.38
CA THR A 466 46.58 49.27 24.32
C THR A 466 46.84 48.02 23.50
N GLN A 467 45.81 47.21 23.29
CA GLN A 467 45.88 46.03 22.44
C GLN A 467 44.86 46.15 21.32
N THR A 468 45.30 45.90 20.09
CA THR A 468 44.44 45.78 18.92
C THR A 468 44.52 44.35 18.40
N TRP A 469 43.36 43.78 18.09
CA TRP A 469 43.23 42.43 17.55
C TRP A 469 42.57 42.49 16.17
N ASP A 470 43.15 41.76 15.24
CA ASP A 470 42.57 41.37 13.95
C ASP A 470 42.93 39.89 13.74
N ASN A 471 42.20 39.02 14.45
CA ASN A 471 42.39 37.59 14.37
C ASN A 471 41.21 36.96 13.62
N GLU A 472 41.52 36.10 12.67
CA GLU A 472 40.53 35.30 11.94
C GLU A 472 40.95 33.83 11.99
N THR A 473 40.03 32.96 12.39
CA THR A 473 40.19 31.50 12.25
C THR A 473 39.05 31.00 11.38
N ARG A 474 39.40 30.29 10.30
CA ARG A 474 38.45 29.69 9.37
C ARG A 474 38.61 28.18 9.40
N GLU A 475 37.57 27.50 9.85
CA GLU A 475 37.47 26.04 9.82
C GLU A 475 36.46 25.66 8.75
N LEU A 476 36.86 24.81 7.80
CA LEU A 476 36.02 24.32 6.72
C LEU A 476 36.12 22.79 6.68
N TYR A 477 34.99 22.12 6.90
CA TYR A 477 34.85 20.69 6.69
C TYR A 477 34.09 20.44 5.40
N THR A 478 34.69 19.68 4.49
CA THR A 478 34.04 19.23 3.26
C THR A 478 34.08 17.71 3.24
N ALA A 479 32.92 17.07 3.12
CA ALA A 479 32.86 15.61 3.05
C ALA A 479 31.76 15.10 2.14
N THR A 480 32.00 13.92 1.59
CA THR A 480 31.01 13.15 0.84
C THR A 480 30.44 12.07 1.75
N VAL A 481 29.12 11.95 1.81
CA VAL A 481 28.45 10.87 2.53
C VAL A 481 28.58 9.57 1.75
N LYS A 482 29.07 8.53 2.42
CA LYS A 482 29.23 7.17 1.88
C LYS A 482 28.07 6.25 2.24
N GLY A 483 27.35 6.56 3.32
CA GLY A 483 26.18 5.81 3.73
C GLY A 483 25.71 6.19 5.13
N VAL A 484 24.58 5.60 5.53
CA VAL A 484 24.06 5.69 6.90
C VAL A 484 24.60 4.49 7.67
N THR A 485 25.37 4.72 8.73
CA THR A 485 25.90 3.67 9.60
C THR A 485 24.96 3.33 10.75
N ARG A 486 24.14 4.29 11.19
CA ARG A 486 23.16 4.09 12.26
C ARG A 486 21.95 5.00 12.09
N HIS A 487 20.76 4.49 12.40
CA HIS A 487 19.55 5.28 12.55
C HIS A 487 18.86 4.92 13.86
N THR A 488 18.37 5.91 14.61
CA THR A 488 17.72 5.73 15.90
C THR A 488 16.53 6.66 16.01
N THR A 489 15.37 6.16 16.42
CA THR A 489 14.25 7.01 16.83
C THR A 489 14.33 7.27 18.34
N PHE A 490 13.88 8.45 18.78
CA PHE A 490 13.82 8.81 20.20
C PHE A 490 12.72 9.84 20.45
N THR A 491 12.51 10.20 21.71
CA THR A 491 11.62 11.30 22.10
C THR A 491 12.43 12.34 22.87
N SER A 492 12.31 13.61 22.49
CA SER A 492 12.97 14.74 23.18
C SER A 492 11.92 15.79 23.49
N GLY A 493 11.71 16.09 24.78
CA GLY A 493 10.68 17.05 25.20
C GLY A 493 9.25 16.68 24.77
N GLY A 494 8.93 15.38 24.69
CA GLY A 494 7.61 14.89 24.24
C GLY A 494 7.39 14.92 22.73
N LYS A 495 8.39 15.33 21.94
CA LYS A 495 8.32 15.36 20.47
C LYS A 495 9.09 14.19 19.87
N PRO A 496 8.60 13.60 18.76
CA PRO A 496 9.31 12.54 18.06
C PRO A 496 10.62 13.08 17.48
N GLY A 497 11.67 12.28 17.60
CA GLY A 497 12.99 12.59 17.09
C GLY A 497 13.64 11.41 16.36
N GLU A 498 14.55 11.74 15.46
CA GLU A 498 15.34 10.83 14.66
C GLU A 498 16.82 11.20 14.77
N GLY A 499 17.66 10.20 14.91
CA GLY A 499 19.10 10.31 15.01
C GLY A 499 19.73 9.52 13.87
N TRP A 500 20.61 10.14 13.10
CA TRP A 500 21.29 9.52 11.98
C TRP A 500 22.79 9.59 12.21
N THR A 501 23.52 8.52 11.95
CA THR A 501 24.98 8.51 11.88
C THR A 501 25.37 8.21 10.43
N LEU A 502 26.13 9.10 9.83
CA LEU A 502 26.51 9.06 8.42
C LEU A 502 28.00 8.82 8.30
N ALA A 503 28.42 7.74 7.65
CA ALA A 503 29.82 7.57 7.27
C ALA A 503 30.18 8.61 6.21
N THR A 504 31.28 9.33 6.43
CA THR A 504 31.75 10.38 5.52
C THR A 504 33.22 10.21 5.16
N GLU A 505 33.56 10.61 3.94
CA GLU A 505 34.94 10.72 3.47
C GLU A 505 35.16 12.16 3.00
N GLY A 506 36.08 12.87 3.66
CA GLY A 506 36.29 14.29 3.42
C GLY A 506 37.64 14.82 3.85
N ALA A 507 37.73 16.13 3.95
CA ALA A 507 38.89 16.85 4.45
C ALA A 507 38.47 17.97 5.41
N PHE A 508 39.27 18.18 6.45
CA PHE A 508 39.24 19.40 7.24
C PHE A 508 40.26 20.37 6.68
N HIS A 509 39.83 21.57 6.34
CA HIS A 509 40.67 22.71 5.99
C HIS A 509 40.62 23.70 7.15
N THR A 510 41.77 24.05 7.71
CA THR A 510 41.84 25.07 8.76
C THR A 510 42.79 26.16 8.34
N GLY A 511 42.34 27.41 8.38
CA GLY A 511 43.14 28.60 8.17
C GLY A 511 43.16 29.44 9.43
N ILE A 512 44.32 29.97 9.80
CA ILE A 512 44.43 31.00 10.82
C ILE A 512 45.14 32.21 10.25
N ARG A 513 44.66 33.40 10.65
CA ARG A 513 45.32 34.68 10.49
C ARG A 513 45.31 35.36 11.85
N ILE A 514 46.48 35.65 12.39
CA ILE A 514 46.64 36.44 13.61
C ILE A 514 47.34 37.73 13.21
N HIS A 515 46.74 38.85 13.57
CA HIS A 515 47.42 40.14 13.61
C HIS A 515 47.05 40.83 14.92
N ARG A 516 48.00 40.87 15.85
CA ARG A 516 47.82 41.54 17.14
C ARG A 516 48.90 42.58 17.32
N VAL A 517 48.51 43.78 17.71
CA VAL A 517 49.43 44.86 18.06
C VAL A 517 49.19 45.21 19.53
N THR A 518 50.24 45.12 20.35
CA THR A 518 50.22 45.58 21.75
C THR A 518 51.14 46.78 21.86
N VAL A 519 50.62 47.90 22.33
CA VAL A 519 51.38 49.11 22.63
C VAL A 519 51.37 49.31 24.14
N ASP A 520 52.52 49.20 24.77
CA ASP A 520 52.72 49.50 26.18
C ASP A 520 53.34 50.90 26.29
N ASP A 521 52.54 51.88 26.76
CA ASP A 521 52.94 53.29 26.91
C ASP A 521 52.72 53.81 28.35
N PRO A 522 53.54 53.40 29.33
CA PRO A 522 53.40 53.87 30.70
C PRO A 522 53.77 55.36 30.79
N PRO A 523 53.02 56.16 31.58
CA PRO A 523 53.29 57.59 31.71
C PRO A 523 54.68 57.87 32.29
N ASP A 524 55.20 56.98 33.16
CA ASP A 524 56.47 57.14 33.85
C ASP A 524 57.66 56.48 33.14
N TRP A 525 57.45 55.94 31.92
CA TRP A 525 58.50 55.24 31.18
C TRP A 525 58.94 56.04 29.95
N ASP A 526 60.26 56.10 29.75
CA ASP A 526 60.90 56.76 28.61
C ASP A 526 60.82 55.94 27.31
N ILE A 527 60.25 54.74 27.35
CA ILE A 527 60.21 53.81 26.23
C ILE A 527 58.78 53.31 26.03
N VAL A 528 58.25 53.51 24.83
CA VAL A 528 57.04 52.87 24.33
C VAL A 528 57.44 51.56 23.66
N THR A 529 56.82 50.46 24.06
CA THR A 529 57.07 49.15 23.45
C THR A 529 55.89 48.76 22.56
N THR A 530 56.16 48.43 21.30
CA THR A 530 55.17 47.88 20.37
C THR A 530 55.50 46.43 20.08
N ILE A 531 54.57 45.52 20.36
CA ILE A 531 54.69 44.10 20.09
C ILE A 531 53.67 43.72 19.02
N THR A 532 54.15 43.30 17.86
CA THR A 532 53.33 42.82 16.74
C THR A 532 53.44 41.30 16.65
N GLU A 533 52.33 40.58 16.90
CA GLU A 533 52.24 39.15 16.64
C GLU A 533 51.57 38.93 15.27
N THR A 534 52.25 38.23 14.36
CA THR A 534 51.68 37.78 13.09
C THR A 534 51.77 36.26 12.95
N ALA A 535 50.69 35.63 12.46
CA ALA A 535 50.73 34.24 12.06
C ALA A 535 49.78 33.99 10.90
N SER A 536 50.19 33.14 9.96
CA SER A 536 49.28 32.49 9.04
C SER A 536 49.65 31.03 8.89
N ALA A 537 48.67 30.15 8.97
CA ALA A 537 48.83 28.74 8.64
C ALA A 537 47.57 28.23 7.96
N ALA A 538 47.75 27.28 7.04
CA ALA A 538 46.67 26.53 6.43
C ALA A 538 47.04 25.05 6.43
N GLU A 539 46.13 24.20 6.90
CA GLU A 539 46.30 22.75 6.88
C GLU A 539 45.07 22.09 6.26
N SER A 540 45.29 21.03 5.49
CA SER A 540 44.23 20.17 4.96
C SER A 540 44.52 18.74 5.36
N VAL A 541 43.64 18.15 6.18
CA VAL A 541 43.83 16.80 6.71
C VAL A 541 42.67 15.92 6.26
N PRO A 542 42.92 14.73 5.68
CA PRO A 542 41.87 13.75 5.43
C PRO A 542 41.08 13.45 6.71
N ALA A 543 39.78 13.30 6.52
CA ALA A 543 38.80 13.17 7.57
C ALA A 543 37.77 12.13 7.15
N ALA A 544 38.14 10.86 7.32
CA ALA A 544 37.14 9.81 7.44
C ALA A 544 36.54 9.91 8.84
N GLY A 545 35.22 9.90 8.93
CA GLY A 545 34.52 10.01 10.20
C GLY A 545 33.01 9.90 10.03
N ASP A 546 32.34 9.77 11.17
CA ASP A 546 30.90 9.70 11.22
C ASP A 546 30.32 11.10 11.47
N ILE A 547 29.21 11.45 10.84
CA ILE A 547 28.43 12.63 11.20
C ILE A 547 27.14 12.18 11.84
N THR A 548 26.91 12.62 13.07
CA THR A 548 25.66 12.41 13.79
C THR A 548 24.73 13.59 13.55
N LEU A 549 23.56 13.33 12.98
CA LEU A 549 22.43 14.24 12.88
C LEU A 549 21.42 13.88 13.95
N ARG A 550 20.83 14.87 14.59
CA ARG A 550 19.70 14.69 15.50
C ARG A 550 18.60 15.64 15.05
N ILE A 551 17.44 15.10 14.71
CA ILE A 551 16.27 15.83 14.20
C ILE A 551 15.14 15.62 15.20
N VAL A 552 14.45 16.66 15.64
CA VAL A 552 13.28 16.59 16.52
C VAL A 552 12.18 17.43 15.89
N ASP A 553 10.99 16.84 15.70
CA ASP A 553 9.84 17.55 15.12
C ASP A 553 10.16 18.18 13.75
N GLY A 554 10.92 17.44 12.92
CA GLY A 554 11.38 17.88 11.61
C GLY A 554 12.50 18.93 11.61
N LYS A 555 13.02 19.33 12.78
CA LYS A 555 14.09 20.35 12.91
C LYS A 555 15.39 19.72 13.37
N LEU A 556 16.52 20.09 12.76
CA LEU A 556 17.84 19.60 13.18
C LEU A 556 18.22 20.23 14.54
N GLU A 557 18.24 19.40 15.58
CA GLU A 557 18.61 19.74 16.96
C GLU A 557 20.11 19.63 17.21
N ASN A 558 20.82 18.73 16.53
CA ASN A 558 22.26 18.58 16.71
C ASN A 558 22.94 18.10 15.42
N LEU A 559 24.12 18.65 15.14
CA LEU A 559 25.03 18.18 14.12
C LEU A 559 26.41 17.96 14.74
N GLY A 560 26.67 16.72 15.15
CA GLY A 560 27.99 16.31 15.63
C GLY A 560 28.82 15.71 14.50
N ALA A 561 30.08 16.14 14.33
CA ALA A 561 31.07 15.30 13.66
C ALA A 561 31.59 14.31 14.72
N GLY A 562 31.14 13.07 14.65
CA GLY A 562 31.52 11.96 15.52
C GLY A 562 32.79 11.26 15.02
N GLY A 563 33.73 11.02 15.94
CA GLY A 563 34.98 10.32 15.68
C GLY A 563 36.12 10.93 16.49
N ASP A 564 37.33 10.38 16.33
CA ASP A 564 38.60 10.83 16.94
C ASP A 564 39.01 12.29 16.59
N ALA A 565 38.09 13.12 16.10
CA ALA A 565 38.27 14.55 15.91
C ALA A 565 38.49 15.29 17.24
N ALA A 566 38.04 14.71 18.37
CA ALA A 566 38.37 15.20 19.71
C ALA A 566 39.89 15.10 19.94
N GLY A 567 40.60 16.21 19.70
CA GLY A 567 42.05 16.29 19.90
C GLY A 567 42.86 16.62 18.64
N ARG A 568 42.23 16.91 17.49
CA ARG A 568 42.99 17.42 16.33
C ARG A 568 43.53 18.81 16.62
N SER A 569 44.77 19.04 16.23
CA SER A 569 45.50 20.23 16.62
C SER A 569 46.37 20.73 15.46
N MET A 570 46.20 21.98 15.03
CA MET A 570 47.01 22.57 13.96
C MET A 570 48.23 23.24 14.57
N ARG A 571 49.42 22.96 14.01
CA ARG A 571 50.63 23.70 14.36
C ARG A 571 50.77 24.93 13.48
N TYR A 572 51.02 26.08 14.09
CA TYR A 572 51.27 27.33 13.37
C TYR A 572 52.44 28.08 14.00
N THR A 573 53.16 28.85 13.19
CA THR A 573 54.28 29.66 13.68
C THR A 573 53.84 31.10 13.85
N VAL A 574 53.99 31.63 15.06
CA VAL A 574 53.78 33.04 15.38
C VAL A 574 55.13 33.73 15.29
N THR A 575 55.19 34.81 14.51
CA THR A 575 56.31 35.75 14.49
C THR A 575 55.94 36.92 15.38
N THR A 576 56.74 37.19 16.41
CA THR A 576 56.58 38.31 17.33
C THR A 576 57.69 39.32 17.06
N GLU A 577 57.33 40.50 16.59
CA GLU A 577 58.24 41.63 16.39
C GLU A 577 58.05 42.63 17.52
N THR A 578 59.11 42.93 18.26
CA THR A 578 59.11 43.94 19.31
C THR A 578 59.90 45.14 18.83
N SER A 579 59.28 46.32 18.76
CA SER A 579 59.95 47.59 18.49
C SER A 579 59.85 48.52 19.70
N TYR A 580 60.88 49.35 19.88
CA TYR A 580 60.97 50.30 20.97
C TYR A 580 61.02 51.72 20.41
N HIS A 581 60.21 52.62 20.96
CA HIS A 581 60.22 54.03 20.66
C HIS A 581 60.56 54.82 21.92
N CYS A 582 61.72 55.47 21.94
CA CYS A 582 62.16 56.28 23.07
C CYS A 582 61.55 57.69 23.02
N LYS A 583 60.90 58.12 24.12
CA LYS A 583 60.24 59.43 24.24
C LYS A 583 61.22 60.58 24.40
N VAL A 584 62.38 60.31 24.99
CA VAL A 584 63.46 61.28 25.23
C VAL A 584 64.78 60.80 24.62
N PRO A 585 65.67 61.73 24.22
CA PRO A 585 67.01 61.36 23.75
C PRO A 585 67.80 60.75 24.90
N PHE A 586 68.19 59.48 24.77
CA PHE A 586 69.02 58.83 25.78
C PHE A 586 70.47 59.35 25.72
N PRO A 587 71.17 59.43 26.86
CA PRO A 587 72.60 59.73 26.88
C PRO A 587 73.39 58.69 26.07
N PRO A 588 74.56 59.05 25.48
CA PRO A 588 75.32 58.20 24.55
C PRO A 588 75.66 56.81 25.10
N ASN A 589 75.71 56.66 26.42
CA ASN A 589 76.10 55.43 27.10
C ASN A 589 74.94 54.45 27.33
N ASN A 590 73.71 54.80 26.95
CA ASN A 590 72.53 53.93 27.11
C ASN A 590 71.59 54.05 25.90
N PRO A 591 71.98 53.53 24.73
CA PRO A 591 71.19 53.67 23.51
C PRO A 591 69.81 53.02 23.66
N CYS A 592 68.82 53.58 22.96
CA CYS A 592 67.48 53.00 22.87
C CYS A 592 67.57 51.52 22.47
N PRO A 593 66.85 50.60 23.12
CA PRO A 593 66.92 49.18 22.78
C PRO A 593 66.57 48.94 21.30
N THR A 594 67.35 48.09 20.64
CA THR A 594 67.02 47.64 19.28
C THR A 594 65.90 46.60 19.34
N GLY A 595 65.01 46.63 18.35
CA GLY A 595 63.92 45.66 18.28
C GLY A 595 64.40 44.20 18.20
N THR A 596 63.51 43.28 18.55
CA THR A 596 63.77 41.83 18.49
C THR A 596 62.68 41.13 17.68
N THR A 597 63.04 40.01 17.05
CA THR A 597 62.10 39.13 16.35
C THR A 597 62.22 37.72 16.94
N ASP A 598 61.11 37.20 17.45
CA ASP A 598 61.01 35.84 17.99
C ASP A 598 60.02 35.02 17.15
N ARG A 599 60.29 33.72 16.97
CA ARG A 599 59.40 32.79 16.25
C ARG A 599 59.08 31.62 17.14
N ARG A 600 57.78 31.43 17.44
CA ARG A 600 57.30 30.32 18.26
C ARG A 600 56.27 29.49 17.52
N THR A 601 56.45 28.18 17.51
CA THR A 601 55.41 27.26 17.08
C THR A 601 54.39 27.09 18.21
N ARG A 602 53.12 27.36 17.90
CA ARG A 602 51.97 27.12 18.78
C ARG A 602 51.09 26.05 18.16
N THR A 603 50.22 25.49 19.00
CA THR A 603 49.24 24.49 18.59
C THR A 603 47.85 25.04 18.89
N LEU A 604 46.94 25.00 17.91
CA LEU A 604 45.54 25.36 18.05
C LEU A 604 44.71 24.08 18.09
N GLY A 605 43.89 23.88 19.12
CA GLY A 605 42.87 22.82 19.10
C GLY A 605 41.81 23.14 18.05
N ILE A 606 41.57 22.21 17.13
CA ILE A 606 40.59 22.34 16.05
C ILE A 606 39.32 21.59 16.47
N PHE A 607 38.15 22.17 16.19
CA PHE A 607 36.84 21.50 16.26
C PHE A 607 36.42 20.91 17.64
N GLN A 608 35.50 21.59 18.33
CA GLN A 608 34.71 21.03 19.43
C GLN A 608 33.22 21.01 19.07
N GLY A 609 32.85 20.23 18.05
CA GLY A 609 31.46 20.04 17.61
C GLY A 609 30.75 21.31 17.09
N TYR A 610 29.63 21.11 16.38
CA TYR A 610 28.68 22.19 16.08
C TYR A 610 27.42 21.99 16.92
N GLY A 611 27.30 22.75 18.00
CA GLY A 611 26.01 22.93 18.65
C GLY A 611 25.12 23.77 17.76
N VAL A 612 24.37 23.13 16.85
CA VAL A 612 23.29 23.80 16.13
C VAL A 612 22.15 24.02 17.12
N ASP A 613 21.76 25.27 17.30
CA ASP A 613 20.59 25.57 18.12
C ASP A 613 19.35 25.45 17.22
N ALA A 614 18.59 24.37 17.37
CA ALA A 614 17.34 24.13 16.63
C ALA A 614 16.30 25.26 16.79
N THR A 615 16.46 26.11 17.81
CA THR A 615 15.57 27.24 18.04
C THR A 615 15.95 28.49 17.22
N ASP A 616 17.08 28.48 16.51
CA ASP A 616 17.51 29.59 15.68
C ASP A 616 16.55 29.77 14.48
N PRO A 617 15.83 30.91 14.38
CA PRO A 617 14.87 31.13 13.31
C PRO A 617 15.53 31.24 11.92
N ASN A 618 16.85 31.39 11.85
CA ASN A 618 17.59 31.45 10.57
C ASN A 618 17.96 30.07 10.02
N ALA A 619 17.61 28.99 10.74
CA ALA A 619 17.87 27.63 10.29
C ALA A 619 16.79 27.18 9.30
N ILE A 620 17.16 26.96 8.04
CA ILE A 620 16.26 26.45 7.00
C ILE A 620 16.55 24.96 6.80
N PHE A 621 15.63 24.12 7.25
CA PHE A 621 15.65 22.68 7.03
C PHE A 621 14.51 22.29 6.10
N THR A 622 14.85 21.59 5.04
CA THR A 622 13.90 20.99 4.11
C THR A 622 14.20 19.51 4.02
N SER A 623 13.32 18.70 4.62
CA SER A 623 13.32 17.25 4.43
C SER A 623 12.15 16.91 3.52
N VAL A 624 12.46 16.39 2.34
CA VAL A 624 11.48 15.76 1.46
C VAL A 624 11.88 14.30 1.27
N PRO A 625 10.93 13.40 0.96
CA PRO A 625 11.27 11.99 0.71
C PRO A 625 12.43 11.86 -0.30
N GLY A 626 13.55 11.27 0.14
CA GLY A 626 14.74 11.06 -0.69
C GLY A 626 15.69 12.26 -0.84
N ARG A 627 15.43 13.42 -0.21
CA ARG A 627 16.36 14.55 -0.20
C ARG A 627 16.28 15.35 1.09
N ILE A 628 17.43 15.57 1.72
CA ILE A 628 17.56 16.42 2.90
C ILE A 628 18.47 17.59 2.50
N THR A 629 17.94 18.79 2.58
CA THR A 629 18.70 20.03 2.43
C THR A 629 18.64 20.82 3.72
N ALA A 630 19.81 21.22 4.21
CA ALA A 630 19.94 22.08 5.37
C ALA A 630 20.86 23.24 5.06
N THR A 631 20.37 24.44 5.28
CA THR A 631 21.17 25.66 5.24
C THR A 631 20.96 26.40 6.55
N TRP A 632 22.04 26.65 7.26
CA TRP A 632 21.99 27.42 8.50
C TRP A 632 23.13 28.42 8.53
N ARG A 633 22.83 29.62 9.02
CA ARG A 633 23.80 30.68 9.23
C ARG A 633 23.50 31.33 10.56
N ARG A 634 24.49 31.36 11.44
CA ARG A 634 24.40 32.03 12.73
C ARG A 634 25.57 32.97 12.90
N VAL A 635 25.27 34.18 13.36
CA VAL A 635 26.29 35.15 13.78
C VAL A 635 26.09 35.37 15.27
N ARG A 636 27.11 35.09 16.08
CA ARG A 636 27.15 35.38 17.51
C ARG A 636 28.18 36.45 17.76
N GLU A 637 27.79 37.51 18.46
CA GLU A 637 28.71 38.47 19.03
C GLU A 637 28.74 38.19 20.54
N THR A 638 29.91 37.85 21.05
CA THR A 638 30.11 37.55 22.47
C THR A 638 31.01 38.63 23.05
N GLU A 639 30.50 39.37 24.02
CA GLU A 639 31.33 40.23 24.86
C GLU A 639 32.20 39.33 25.74
N GLN A 640 33.52 39.49 25.64
CA GLN A 640 34.45 38.84 26.55
C GLN A 640 34.62 39.71 27.79
N SER A 641 34.64 39.10 28.98
CA SER A 641 34.87 39.83 30.24
C SER A 641 36.21 40.57 30.25
N PHE A 642 37.18 40.10 29.46
CA PHE A 642 38.48 40.73 29.25
C PHE A 642 38.90 40.57 27.79
N GLY A 643 38.58 41.55 26.94
CA GLY A 643 38.99 41.53 25.53
C GLY A 643 38.05 42.31 24.61
N PRO A 644 38.37 42.39 23.31
CA PRO A 644 37.46 42.93 22.31
C PRO A 644 36.29 41.96 22.09
N PRO A 645 35.15 42.43 21.55
CA PRO A 645 34.05 41.56 21.19
C PRO A 645 34.52 40.48 20.21
N GLN A 646 34.09 39.25 20.46
CA GLN A 646 34.34 38.13 19.56
C GLN A 646 33.12 37.93 18.68
N ARG A 647 33.33 37.94 17.36
CA ARG A 647 32.29 37.62 16.38
C ARG A 647 32.53 36.23 15.82
N VAL A 648 31.59 35.33 16.05
CA VAL A 648 31.60 33.97 15.52
C VAL A 648 30.52 33.86 14.45
N GLU A 649 30.91 33.64 13.21
CA GLU A 649 30.01 33.30 12.11
C GLU A 649 30.10 31.80 11.80
N GLU A 650 28.99 31.10 11.95
CA GLU A 650 28.87 29.68 11.60
C GLU A 650 27.93 29.52 10.41
N ARG A 651 28.34 28.69 9.46
CA ARG A 651 27.58 28.37 8.25
C ARG A 651 27.57 26.86 8.06
N ILE A 652 26.39 26.32 7.81
CA ILE A 652 26.19 24.91 7.48
C ILE A 652 25.46 24.88 6.14
N GLN A 653 26.02 24.11 5.21
CA GLN A 653 25.38 23.75 3.95
C GLN A 653 25.47 22.24 3.80
N MET A 654 24.32 21.58 3.86
CA MET A 654 24.23 20.13 3.68
C MET A 654 23.21 19.82 2.61
N THR A 655 23.61 18.98 1.66
CA THR A 655 22.70 18.41 0.66
C THR A 655 22.93 16.91 0.62
N LEU A 656 21.94 16.17 1.10
CA LEU A 656 21.87 14.72 1.03
C LEU A 656 20.79 14.34 0.02
N VAL A 657 21.15 13.51 -0.93
CA VAL A 657 20.22 12.97 -1.91
C VAL A 657 20.32 11.46 -1.87
N LYS A 658 19.20 10.80 -1.73
CA LYS A 658 19.16 9.35 -1.83
C LYS A 658 19.31 8.99 -3.31
N ARG A 659 20.42 8.35 -3.69
CA ARG A 659 20.53 7.85 -5.06
C ARG A 659 19.54 6.70 -5.22
N PRO A 660 18.66 6.73 -6.24
CA PRO A 660 18.00 5.51 -6.67
C PRO A 660 19.09 4.53 -7.11
N LEU A 661 18.96 3.26 -6.72
CA LEU A 661 19.78 2.21 -7.31
C LEU A 661 19.46 2.19 -8.81
N ASN A 662 20.51 2.29 -9.63
CA ASN A 662 20.40 2.15 -11.08
C ASN A 662 20.00 0.72 -11.46
#